data_AF-A0AAW4HD62-F1
#
_entry.id   AF-A0AAW4HD62-F1
#
_cell.length_a   1.000
_cell.length_b   1.000
_cell.length_c   1.000
_cell.angle_alpha   90.00
_cell.angle_beta   90.00
_cell.angle_gamma   90.00
#
_symmetry.space_group_name_H-M   'P 1'
#
loop_
_entity.id
_entity.type
_entity.pdbx_description
1 polymer ?
#
loop_
_entity_poly.entity_id
_entity_poly.type
_entity_poly.pdbx_seq_one_letter_code
_entity_poly.pdbx_strand_id
1 'polypeptide(L)'
;MYRKTTTLAGLMLTVGFALNPISAALAETVQIGVQAPSESQWWSTYRVQVSNAGDSQIEMRESNIEFVLPSAVNDVQWASEHLSYPSSAITHQPIQGGVRHIVTFQFPQEDWVKTTLQANQSFQLTIGYNGQLNDLARFEQSIKFNGDGGTLPPVDPEVELTILAPVEGATLTVSEPTSISISLSGPADKVEFWAENRRLGEQTVDKNTQEYQQSWTPNTTGTQTVTALAFDHAGKQLESQSVSVSVISDHQYSAPEVRFLTPQSGQSFKKTERIAIAVEAFDADDDLKSVTLDANGVEICQFEPAESTPFECEWQPVNAGSVTLSATAVDEQKLQSVAQVSISVTESSNSCGDVPRYQDGVNYQVGDQVTNVGEIFSCKVFGWCGNPVWAPGTGHPSYPDAWKDAWDQVGQCDPNYAPEVDLLSPSNGDRLTPNQPFDVVLTATDEDGDIEKVEVLLNGKVVATADGQQDVDAYRLTVAGQAEGMYQLTAMAYDDKGASSETSPITLAITDKTLVVGLTSPSDGSVFTQGRAITLTADASSFVGEVTQVRFYADDLLIATVTQSPYQHEWLGAQLGQHQLYAIATDSKGNEQTSVVSHIEVKEAKPDTGLRDNPDRSITYLTSWGLTNIEELQRSQGDAYFLSFGKWDSAGNIQISDDMLTPSYNSDWMSPTYQSWTELKHAQPRKAMMVAFGGATYESMWNDMATEQGRQNIANSLVKLMNQPYPVYKRNLKPEEMVGECLATDWSGQCDYSKYQLAGYVSIDGIDFDYETTARLTEQSNRNLEDLIQRIRAQVGDSKLLSLTTYHVGADPESCSNPAVYDDCSFIEPARSIHHGEVISLLQNTKQSIDFFNVMAYDAGENFRYDVAMANYAKHVGDPSKIILGATINSQWGPNGRFVETRENNIKRARWQKQNGYGGFFTWTLGSNTESLSMAEQVDYFNQMIEQNQ
;
A
#
# COMPACT_ATOMS: atom_id res chain seq x y z
N MET A 1 49.80 -29.16 38.14
CA MET A 1 49.03 -30.38 38.49
C MET A 1 48.62 -31.05 37.20
N TYR A 2 49.02 -32.31 37.06
CA TYR A 2 49.06 -33.07 35.80
C TYR A 2 47.83 -33.97 35.64
N ARG A 3 47.41 -34.09 34.38
CA ARG A 3 46.62 -35.15 33.70
C ARG A 3 46.67 -36.57 34.31
N LYS A 4 45.58 -37.32 34.13
CA LYS A 4 45.47 -38.63 33.40
C LYS A 4 44.04 -39.19 33.57
N THR A 5 43.22 -39.39 32.52
CA THR A 5 43.05 -40.60 31.68
C THR A 5 43.07 -41.94 32.44
N THR A 6 42.06 -42.82 32.26
CA THR A 6 42.10 -44.07 31.45
C THR A 6 40.78 -44.89 31.60
N THR A 7 40.30 -45.51 30.49
CA THR A 7 39.65 -46.85 30.37
C THR A 7 38.17 -47.04 30.83
N LEU A 8 37.32 -47.92 30.25
CA LEU A 8 37.53 -49.18 29.53
C LEU A 8 36.25 -49.61 28.75
N ALA A 9 36.44 -50.24 27.58
CA ALA A 9 35.70 -51.36 26.94
C ALA A 9 34.17 -51.35 26.69
N GLY A 10 33.83 -51.82 25.48
CA GLY A 10 32.54 -52.41 25.14
C GLY A 10 32.61 -53.23 23.85
N LEU A 11 32.62 -54.57 24.00
CA LEU A 11 32.51 -55.61 22.98
C LEU A 11 31.07 -55.66 22.42
N MET A 12 30.86 -55.99 21.14
CA MET A 12 29.75 -56.86 20.63
C MET A 12 29.99 -57.14 19.13
N LEU A 13 30.34 -58.37 18.74
CA LEU A 13 29.50 -59.52 18.35
C LEU A 13 28.66 -59.33 17.06
N THR A 14 29.01 -60.18 16.12
CA THR A 14 28.55 -60.42 14.74
C THR A 14 27.07 -60.74 14.57
N VAL A 15 26.45 -60.20 13.52
CA VAL A 15 25.38 -60.85 12.74
C VAL A 15 25.68 -60.65 11.27
N GLY A 16 25.88 -61.75 10.53
CA GLY A 16 25.96 -61.75 9.08
C GLY A 16 24.55 -61.70 8.48
N PHE A 17 24.41 -60.93 7.38
CA PHE A 17 23.26 -61.03 6.50
C PHE A 17 23.69 -61.44 5.10
N ALA A 18 22.91 -62.38 4.55
CA ALA A 18 23.13 -63.08 3.32
C ALA A 18 23.02 -62.17 2.08
N LEU A 19 23.92 -62.40 1.12
CA LEU A 19 23.80 -61.90 -0.25
C LEU A 19 22.82 -62.81 -1.02
N ASN A 20 21.92 -62.21 -1.80
CA ASN A 20 21.24 -62.87 -2.91
C ASN A 20 21.88 -62.38 -4.24
N PRO A 21 21.93 -63.23 -5.29
CA PRO A 21 22.96 -63.22 -6.33
C PRO A 21 22.57 -62.36 -7.53
N ILE A 22 23.55 -62.13 -8.41
CA ILE A 22 23.60 -61.17 -9.53
C ILE A 22 24.00 -59.77 -9.00
N SER A 23 25.21 -59.59 -8.49
CA SER A 23 26.42 -59.35 -9.31
C SER A 23 27.73 -59.83 -8.65
N ALA A 24 27.74 -61.05 -8.12
CA ALA A 24 28.99 -61.73 -7.74
C ALA A 24 29.65 -62.36 -8.99
N ALA A 25 30.32 -61.52 -9.79
CA ALA A 25 31.35 -61.81 -10.78
C ALA A 25 31.51 -60.51 -11.59
N LEU A 26 32.17 -59.48 -11.05
CA LEU A 26 33.61 -59.28 -11.14
C LEU A 26 34.02 -58.45 -9.92
N ALA A 27 34.60 -59.09 -8.91
CA ALA A 27 35.28 -58.37 -7.84
C ALA A 27 36.45 -57.59 -8.47
N GLU A 28 36.54 -56.30 -8.15
CA GLU A 28 37.56 -55.37 -8.63
C GLU A 28 38.95 -56.00 -8.54
N THR A 29 39.63 -56.14 -9.67
CA THR A 29 41.01 -56.60 -9.79
C THR A 29 42.02 -55.59 -9.22
N VAL A 30 41.56 -54.47 -8.65
CA VAL A 30 42.38 -53.33 -8.22
C VAL A 30 41.97 -52.85 -6.83
N GLN A 31 42.95 -52.70 -5.93
CA GLN A 31 42.79 -52.08 -4.62
C GLN A 31 43.43 -50.70 -4.60
N ILE A 32 42.72 -49.71 -4.07
CA ILE A 32 43.20 -48.33 -3.91
C ILE A 32 43.36 -48.03 -2.43
N GLY A 33 44.47 -47.39 -2.07
CA GLY A 33 44.74 -46.91 -0.72
C GLY A 33 45.27 -45.49 -0.73
N VAL A 34 44.75 -44.62 0.13
CA VAL A 34 45.20 -43.22 0.26
C VAL A 34 45.90 -42.97 1.59
N GLN A 35 47.02 -42.25 1.54
CA GLN A 35 47.76 -41.79 2.72
C GLN A 35 48.02 -40.29 2.62
N ALA A 36 48.05 -39.60 3.76
CA ALA A 36 48.41 -38.19 3.86
C ALA A 36 49.81 -38.04 4.51
N PRO A 37 50.91 -38.24 3.77
CA PRO A 37 52.27 -38.19 4.33
C PRO A 37 52.68 -36.83 4.91
N SER A 38 52.04 -35.73 4.50
CA SER A 38 52.26 -34.39 5.06
C SER A 38 51.03 -33.52 4.85
N GLU A 39 50.51 -32.90 5.92
CA GLU A 39 49.36 -31.99 5.83
C GLU A 39 49.62 -30.66 6.52
N SER A 40 49.14 -29.57 5.90
CA SER A 40 49.08 -28.25 6.52
C SER A 40 47.99 -27.40 5.86
N GLN A 41 47.61 -26.30 6.52
CA GLN A 41 46.65 -25.33 5.99
C GLN A 41 47.10 -24.62 4.70
N TRP A 42 48.39 -24.73 4.31
CA TRP A 42 48.94 -24.06 3.13
C TRP A 42 49.34 -25.06 2.03
N TRP A 43 49.87 -26.22 2.39
CA TRP A 43 50.31 -27.24 1.45
C TRP A 43 50.24 -28.62 2.07
N SER A 44 49.55 -29.53 1.40
CA SER A 44 49.46 -30.94 1.77
C SER A 44 49.90 -31.83 0.62
N THR A 45 50.30 -33.05 0.95
CA THR A 45 50.72 -34.05 0.00
C THR A 45 49.97 -35.34 0.29
N TYR A 46 49.27 -35.85 -0.71
CA TYR A 46 48.48 -37.08 -0.64
C TYR A 46 49.10 -38.14 -1.54
N ARG A 47 49.17 -39.38 -1.05
CA ARG A 47 49.72 -40.51 -1.78
C ARG A 47 48.61 -41.51 -2.05
N VAL A 48 48.34 -41.76 -3.33
CA VAL A 48 47.40 -42.78 -3.81
C VAL A 48 48.22 -43.99 -4.24
N GLN A 49 48.00 -45.13 -3.61
CA GLN A 49 48.59 -46.41 -4.00
C GLN A 49 47.53 -47.26 -4.71
N VAL A 50 47.85 -47.73 -5.91
CA VAL A 50 46.98 -48.60 -6.71
C VAL A 50 47.66 -49.95 -6.84
N SER A 51 46.99 -51.01 -6.40
CA SER A 51 47.52 -52.37 -6.34
C SER A 51 46.66 -53.32 -7.17
N ASN A 52 47.27 -54.16 -8.00
CA ASN A 52 46.56 -55.24 -8.67
C ASN A 52 46.27 -56.36 -7.66
N ALA A 53 45.03 -56.45 -7.20
CA ALA A 53 44.57 -57.47 -6.25
C ALA A 53 43.99 -58.72 -6.95
N GLY A 54 43.89 -58.69 -8.28
CA GLY A 54 43.41 -59.81 -9.09
C GLY A 54 44.52 -60.77 -9.52
N ASP A 55 44.11 -61.92 -10.06
CA ASP A 55 45.01 -62.97 -10.55
C ASP A 55 45.50 -62.73 -12.00
N SER A 56 44.96 -61.73 -12.70
CA SER A 56 45.30 -61.38 -14.10
C SER A 56 46.20 -60.15 -14.15
N GLN A 57 47.13 -60.11 -15.12
CA GLN A 57 47.93 -58.91 -15.39
C GLN A 57 47.06 -57.79 -15.95
N ILE A 58 47.39 -56.54 -15.61
CA ILE A 58 46.72 -55.32 -16.10
C ILE A 58 47.66 -54.61 -17.07
N GLU A 59 47.19 -54.31 -18.28
CA GLU A 59 47.86 -53.48 -19.27
C GLU A 59 47.70 -51.99 -18.92
N MET A 60 48.82 -51.30 -18.79
CA MET A 60 48.86 -49.90 -18.34
C MET A 60 48.91 -48.90 -19.49
N ARG A 61 49.10 -49.36 -20.74
CA ARG A 61 48.99 -48.51 -21.92
C ARG A 61 47.59 -47.90 -21.99
N GLU A 62 47.53 -46.57 -22.05
CA GLU A 62 46.29 -45.79 -22.12
C GLU A 62 45.38 -45.93 -20.88
N SER A 63 45.96 -46.32 -19.75
CA SER A 63 45.24 -46.35 -18.47
C SER A 63 44.91 -44.95 -17.97
N ASN A 64 43.77 -44.84 -17.29
CA ASN A 64 43.29 -43.60 -16.69
C ASN A 64 43.04 -43.80 -15.20
N ILE A 65 43.37 -42.78 -14.41
CA ILE A 65 42.88 -42.65 -13.04
C ILE A 65 42.10 -41.35 -12.92
N GLU A 66 40.97 -41.43 -12.25
CA GLU A 66 40.11 -40.31 -11.93
C GLU A 66 40.02 -40.13 -10.42
N PHE A 67 39.93 -38.88 -9.97
CA PHE A 67 39.59 -38.53 -8.59
C PHE A 67 38.96 -37.14 -8.52
N VAL A 68 38.31 -36.82 -7.39
CA VAL A 68 37.70 -35.50 -7.16
C VAL A 68 38.39 -34.80 -5.99
N LEU A 69 38.78 -33.54 -6.19
CA LEU A 69 39.29 -32.66 -5.13
C LEU A 69 38.50 -31.35 -5.11
N PRO A 70 38.47 -30.61 -3.99
CA PRO A 70 37.76 -29.33 -3.91
C PRO A 70 38.30 -28.26 -4.87
N SER A 71 39.54 -28.39 -5.34
CA SER A 71 40.17 -27.47 -6.30
C SER A 71 41.11 -28.20 -7.28
N ALA A 72 41.39 -27.55 -8.41
CA ALA A 72 42.25 -28.10 -9.46
C ALA A 72 43.71 -28.29 -8.97
N VAL A 73 44.34 -29.42 -9.35
CA VAL A 73 45.75 -29.68 -9.06
C VAL A 73 46.51 -29.96 -10.35
N ASN A 74 47.77 -29.55 -10.41
CA ASN A 74 48.63 -29.76 -11.57
C ASN A 74 49.87 -30.62 -11.23
N ASP A 75 50.16 -30.84 -9.94
CA ASP A 75 51.33 -31.57 -9.49
C ASP A 75 50.95 -33.00 -9.09
N VAL A 76 51.08 -33.93 -10.04
CA VAL A 76 50.89 -35.37 -9.84
C VAL A 76 52.18 -36.09 -10.24
N GLN A 77 52.82 -36.72 -9.26
CA GLN A 77 54.10 -37.41 -9.44
C GLN A 77 53.89 -38.93 -9.44
N TRP A 78 54.48 -39.61 -10.41
CA TRP A 78 54.39 -41.07 -10.56
C TRP A 78 55.59 -41.79 -9.92
N ALA A 79 55.32 -42.91 -9.25
CA ALA A 79 56.36 -43.84 -8.79
C ALA A 79 55.93 -45.31 -8.94
N SER A 80 56.83 -46.17 -9.43
CA SER A 80 56.65 -47.62 -9.46
C SER A 80 57.99 -48.34 -9.43
N GLU A 81 58.05 -49.50 -8.77
CA GLU A 81 59.22 -50.40 -8.81
C GLU A 81 59.12 -51.46 -9.93
N HIS A 82 57.96 -51.54 -10.60
CA HIS A 82 57.63 -52.63 -11.50
C HIS A 82 57.26 -52.17 -12.92
N LEU A 83 56.75 -50.95 -13.07
CA LEU A 83 56.42 -50.34 -14.35
C LEU A 83 57.50 -49.34 -14.78
N SER A 84 57.66 -49.15 -16.09
CA SER A 84 58.48 -48.07 -16.63
C SER A 84 57.82 -46.70 -16.36
N TYR A 85 58.55 -45.61 -16.51
CA TYR A 85 58.00 -44.26 -16.28
C TYR A 85 57.10 -43.84 -17.46
N PRO A 86 55.81 -43.53 -17.23
CA PRO A 86 54.92 -43.02 -18.27
C PRO A 86 55.05 -41.50 -18.44
N SER A 87 54.65 -40.97 -19.60
CA SER A 87 54.18 -39.58 -19.67
C SER A 87 52.74 -39.51 -19.17
N SER A 88 52.39 -38.46 -18.42
CA SER A 88 51.03 -38.25 -17.91
C SER A 88 50.45 -36.92 -18.36
N ALA A 89 49.17 -36.90 -18.69
CA ALA A 89 48.38 -35.68 -18.89
C ALA A 89 47.25 -35.63 -17.87
N ILE A 90 46.98 -34.45 -17.31
CA ILE A 90 45.85 -34.22 -16.39
C ILE A 90 44.85 -33.27 -17.02
N THR A 91 43.57 -33.62 -16.98
CA THR A 91 42.46 -32.75 -17.40
C THR A 91 41.53 -32.48 -16.25
N HIS A 92 40.93 -31.29 -16.22
CA HIS A 92 40.04 -30.83 -15.16
C HIS A 92 38.63 -30.60 -15.69
N GLN A 93 37.64 -31.04 -14.93
CA GLN A 93 36.22 -30.77 -15.19
C GLN A 93 35.56 -30.26 -13.90
N PRO A 94 35.05 -29.02 -13.86
CA PRO A 94 34.27 -28.54 -12.73
C PRO A 94 33.00 -29.40 -12.56
N ILE A 95 32.70 -29.78 -11.32
CA ILE A 95 31.47 -30.52 -10.95
C ILE A 95 30.87 -29.93 -9.66
N GLN A 96 29.60 -30.23 -9.38
CA GLN A 96 29.00 -29.88 -8.10
C GLN A 96 29.76 -30.61 -6.99
N GLY A 97 30.37 -29.86 -6.06
CA GLY A 97 31.19 -30.42 -4.97
C GLY A 97 32.70 -30.45 -5.21
N GLY A 98 33.22 -29.97 -6.35
CA GLY A 98 34.66 -29.79 -6.55
C GLY A 98 35.13 -29.76 -8.01
N VAL A 99 36.35 -30.22 -8.23
CA VAL A 99 36.95 -30.41 -9.55
C VAL A 99 37.24 -31.89 -9.71
N ARG A 100 36.77 -32.46 -10.81
CA ARG A 100 37.12 -33.82 -11.25
C ARG A 100 38.43 -33.77 -12.03
N HIS A 101 39.35 -34.67 -11.72
CA HIS A 101 40.67 -34.77 -12.33
C HIS A 101 40.78 -36.12 -13.01
N ILE A 102 41.20 -36.13 -14.26
CA ILE A 102 41.49 -37.35 -15.01
C ILE A 102 42.97 -37.31 -15.38
N VAL A 103 43.74 -38.30 -14.92
CA VAL A 103 45.15 -38.48 -15.25
C VAL A 103 45.29 -39.67 -16.19
N THR A 104 45.74 -39.38 -17.41
CA THR A 104 45.97 -40.38 -18.45
C THR A 104 47.45 -40.74 -18.53
N PHE A 105 47.77 -42.04 -18.47
CA PHE A 105 49.14 -42.54 -18.59
C PHE A 105 49.43 -43.04 -20.01
N GLN A 106 50.55 -42.58 -20.58
CA GLN A 106 51.04 -42.98 -21.88
C GLN A 106 52.46 -43.56 -21.75
N PHE A 107 52.63 -44.80 -22.19
CA PHE A 107 53.92 -45.50 -22.16
C PHE A 107 54.52 -45.58 -23.58
N PRO A 108 55.85 -45.37 -23.74
CA PRO A 108 56.50 -45.52 -25.04
C PRO A 108 56.32 -46.93 -25.64
N GLN A 109 56.34 -47.04 -26.98
CA GLN A 109 56.11 -48.31 -27.69
C GLN A 109 57.36 -49.20 -27.84
N GLU A 110 58.39 -48.98 -27.04
CA GLU A 110 59.63 -49.75 -27.11
C GLU A 110 59.54 -51.08 -26.34
N ASP A 111 60.17 -52.13 -26.85
CA ASP A 111 60.08 -53.51 -26.32
C ASP A 111 60.62 -53.66 -24.88
N TRP A 112 61.46 -52.73 -24.42
CA TRP A 112 62.02 -52.74 -23.06
C TRP A 112 61.11 -52.08 -22.01
N VAL A 113 60.02 -51.43 -22.42
CA VAL A 113 59.12 -50.67 -21.54
C VAL A 113 58.16 -51.63 -20.84
N LYS A 114 58.27 -51.68 -19.51
CA LYS A 114 57.39 -52.50 -18.66
C LYS A 114 56.05 -51.80 -18.51
N THR A 115 55.02 -52.38 -19.11
CA THR A 115 53.67 -51.81 -19.20
C THR A 115 52.59 -52.67 -18.55
N THR A 116 52.95 -53.84 -18.03
CA THR A 116 52.01 -54.74 -17.38
C THR A 116 52.19 -54.75 -15.87
N LEU A 117 51.14 -54.46 -15.13
CA LEU A 117 51.09 -54.55 -13.67
C LEU A 117 50.63 -55.96 -13.27
N GLN A 118 51.55 -56.78 -12.77
CA GLN A 118 51.26 -58.17 -12.40
C GLN A 118 50.46 -58.24 -11.08
N ALA A 119 49.86 -59.41 -10.80
CA ALA A 119 49.17 -59.68 -9.54
C ALA A 119 50.05 -59.32 -8.32
N ASN A 120 49.46 -58.64 -7.34
CA ASN A 120 50.09 -58.10 -6.12
C ASN A 120 51.16 -57.01 -6.34
N GLN A 121 51.34 -56.49 -7.56
CA GLN A 121 52.19 -55.33 -7.81
C GLN A 121 51.39 -54.03 -7.64
N SER A 122 52.09 -52.94 -7.32
CA SER A 122 51.47 -51.62 -7.16
C SER A 122 52.28 -50.51 -7.82
N PHE A 123 51.61 -49.39 -8.05
CA PHE A 123 52.23 -48.11 -8.34
C PHE A 123 51.63 -47.03 -7.45
N GLN A 124 52.26 -45.86 -7.42
CA GLN A 124 51.88 -44.75 -6.55
C GLN A 124 51.80 -43.44 -7.32
N LEU A 125 50.84 -42.63 -6.94
CA LEU A 125 50.72 -41.22 -7.32
C LEU A 125 50.88 -40.36 -6.07
N THR A 126 51.71 -39.33 -6.17
CA THR A 126 51.83 -38.31 -5.14
C THR A 126 51.23 -37.02 -5.67
N ILE A 127 50.22 -36.50 -4.98
CA ILE A 127 49.43 -35.33 -5.37
C ILE A 127 49.75 -34.19 -4.41
N GLY A 128 50.22 -33.08 -4.96
CA GLY A 128 50.38 -31.81 -4.25
C GLY A 128 49.07 -31.04 -4.21
N TYR A 129 48.63 -30.63 -3.02
CA TYR A 129 47.37 -29.90 -2.82
C TYR A 129 47.59 -28.61 -2.02
N ASN A 130 47.01 -27.50 -2.49
CA ASN A 130 47.08 -26.21 -1.82
C ASN A 130 46.01 -26.14 -0.71
N GLY A 131 46.42 -26.35 0.53
CA GLY A 131 45.53 -26.50 1.69
C GLY A 131 45.46 -27.93 2.21
N GLN A 132 44.43 -28.25 2.99
CA GLN A 132 44.19 -29.58 3.58
C GLN A 132 42.79 -30.09 3.21
N LEU A 133 42.66 -31.39 2.95
CA LEU A 133 41.38 -32.06 2.74
C LEU A 133 40.70 -32.34 4.08
N ASN A 134 39.45 -31.92 4.22
CA ASN A 134 38.68 -32.12 5.45
C ASN A 134 38.15 -33.55 5.60
N ASP A 135 38.01 -34.29 4.48
CA ASP A 135 37.52 -35.66 4.44
C ASP A 135 38.36 -36.50 3.46
N LEU A 136 39.35 -37.19 4.01
CA LEU A 136 40.25 -38.06 3.25
C LEU A 136 39.54 -39.32 2.73
N ALA A 137 38.52 -39.79 3.45
CA ALA A 137 37.76 -40.99 3.06
C ALA A 137 36.90 -40.71 1.83
N ARG A 138 36.29 -39.51 1.74
CA ARG A 138 35.58 -39.08 0.53
C ARG A 138 36.52 -38.95 -0.66
N PHE A 139 37.73 -38.43 -0.45
CA PHE A 139 38.74 -38.38 -1.51
C PHE A 139 39.11 -39.79 -1.99
N GLU A 140 39.41 -40.73 -1.08
CA GLU A 140 39.71 -42.12 -1.42
C GLU A 140 38.56 -42.82 -2.16
N GLN A 141 37.31 -42.60 -1.75
CA GLN A 141 36.12 -43.17 -2.41
C GLN A 141 35.85 -42.58 -3.80
N SER A 142 36.32 -41.36 -4.06
CA SER A 142 36.20 -40.72 -5.38
C SER A 142 37.13 -41.33 -6.44
N ILE A 143 38.15 -42.10 -6.02
CA ILE A 143 39.19 -42.56 -6.93
C ILE A 143 38.68 -43.74 -7.77
N LYS A 144 38.76 -43.60 -9.09
CA LYS A 144 38.46 -44.67 -10.06
C LYS A 144 39.68 -44.93 -10.92
N PHE A 145 40.06 -46.19 -11.09
CA PHE A 145 41.17 -46.58 -11.96
C PHE A 145 40.67 -47.55 -13.02
N ASN A 146 41.07 -47.31 -14.27
CA ASN A 146 40.82 -48.21 -15.39
C ASN A 146 42.15 -48.69 -16.01
N GLY A 147 42.43 -49.98 -15.85
CA GLY A 147 43.50 -50.67 -16.54
C GLY A 147 42.95 -51.36 -17.80
N ASP A 148 43.78 -51.50 -18.84
CA ASP A 148 43.44 -52.06 -20.17
C ASP A 148 42.79 -51.09 -21.17
N GLY A 149 42.84 -49.76 -20.96
CA GLY A 149 42.43 -48.76 -21.96
C GLY A 149 40.93 -48.63 -22.21
N GLY A 150 40.08 -49.09 -21.28
CA GLY A 150 38.61 -48.94 -21.38
C GLY A 150 38.11 -47.50 -21.09
N THR A 151 36.84 -47.24 -21.41
CA THR A 151 36.11 -46.07 -20.87
C THR A 151 35.75 -46.33 -19.41
N LEU A 152 35.89 -45.32 -18.55
CA LEU A 152 35.49 -45.41 -17.14
C LEU A 152 33.99 -45.76 -17.05
N PRO A 153 33.56 -46.60 -16.09
CA PRO A 153 32.14 -46.91 -15.93
C PRO A 153 31.33 -45.62 -15.69
N PRO A 154 30.13 -45.49 -16.29
CA PRO A 154 29.27 -44.34 -16.04
C PRO A 154 28.90 -44.26 -14.56
N VAL A 155 28.93 -43.04 -14.01
CA VAL A 155 28.56 -42.75 -12.62
C VAL A 155 27.08 -43.08 -12.42
N ASP A 156 26.74 -43.81 -11.36
CA ASP A 156 25.33 -43.90 -10.91
C ASP A 156 24.86 -42.47 -10.60
N PRO A 157 23.73 -42.00 -11.15
CA PRO A 157 23.30 -40.62 -10.91
C PRO A 157 23.15 -40.39 -9.40
N GLU A 158 23.84 -39.38 -8.86
CA GLU A 158 23.61 -38.95 -7.47
C GLU A 158 22.20 -38.37 -7.35
N VAL A 159 21.58 -38.51 -6.17
CA VAL A 159 20.27 -37.89 -5.92
C VAL A 159 20.51 -36.39 -5.71
N GLU A 160 19.99 -35.57 -6.61
CA GLU A 160 19.98 -34.11 -6.47
C GLU A 160 18.60 -33.66 -6.02
N LEU A 161 18.52 -33.01 -4.86
CA LEU A 161 17.30 -32.45 -4.30
C LEU A 161 17.44 -30.93 -4.20
N THR A 162 16.50 -30.17 -4.76
CA THR A 162 16.46 -28.70 -4.70
C THR A 162 15.09 -28.20 -4.26
N ILE A 163 14.97 -27.38 -3.21
CA ILE A 163 13.75 -26.61 -2.92
C ILE A 163 13.65 -25.44 -3.91
N LEU A 164 12.61 -25.46 -4.73
CA LEU A 164 12.30 -24.43 -5.73
C LEU A 164 11.44 -23.31 -5.13
N ALA A 165 10.53 -23.67 -4.23
CA ALA A 165 9.68 -22.72 -3.50
C ALA A 165 9.24 -23.34 -2.15
N PRO A 166 9.07 -22.55 -1.08
CA PRO A 166 9.55 -21.17 -0.96
C PRO A 166 11.09 -21.11 -1.03
N VAL A 167 11.67 -19.95 -1.36
CA VAL A 167 13.12 -19.74 -1.38
C VAL A 167 13.63 -19.25 -0.02
N GLU A 168 14.95 -19.32 0.22
CA GLU A 168 15.55 -18.77 1.45
C GLU A 168 15.20 -17.28 1.63
N GLY A 169 14.69 -16.92 2.80
CA GLY A 169 14.25 -15.59 3.16
C GLY A 169 12.87 -15.18 2.66
N ALA A 170 12.12 -16.06 1.98
CA ALA A 170 10.80 -15.70 1.44
C ALA A 170 9.84 -15.24 2.54
N THR A 171 9.05 -14.20 2.25
CA THR A 171 7.98 -13.73 3.13
C THR A 171 6.67 -14.44 2.77
N LEU A 172 5.99 -15.02 3.77
CA LEU A 172 4.71 -15.71 3.62
C LEU A 172 3.67 -15.05 4.53
N THR A 173 2.39 -15.26 4.26
CA THR A 173 1.30 -14.71 5.08
C THR A 173 0.63 -15.81 5.91
N VAL A 174 0.27 -15.50 7.15
CA VAL A 174 -0.51 -16.43 7.98
C VAL A 174 -1.86 -16.72 7.31
N SER A 175 -2.30 -17.98 7.38
CA SER A 175 -3.55 -18.49 6.81
C SER A 175 -3.61 -18.57 5.28
N GLU A 176 -2.54 -18.20 4.57
CA GLU A 176 -2.45 -18.40 3.13
C GLU A 176 -1.82 -19.76 2.76
N PRO A 177 -2.46 -20.58 1.90
CA PRO A 177 -1.87 -21.82 1.40
C PRO A 177 -0.62 -21.53 0.54
N THR A 178 0.54 -21.93 1.05
CA THR A 178 1.84 -21.90 0.36
C THR A 178 2.13 -23.27 -0.26
N SER A 179 2.62 -23.30 -1.50
CA SER A 179 3.11 -24.55 -2.11
C SER A 179 4.62 -24.70 -1.86
N ILE A 180 5.02 -25.84 -1.32
CA ILE A 180 6.42 -26.25 -1.22
C ILE A 180 6.74 -27.10 -2.45
N SER A 181 7.54 -26.56 -3.36
CA SER A 181 7.92 -27.22 -4.61
C SER A 181 9.39 -27.59 -4.57
N ILE A 182 9.72 -28.79 -5.03
CA ILE A 182 11.09 -29.30 -5.12
C ILE A 182 11.39 -29.84 -6.51
N SER A 183 12.66 -29.78 -6.91
CA SER A 183 13.23 -30.56 -8.00
C SER A 183 14.00 -31.74 -7.40
N LEU A 184 13.79 -32.94 -7.94
CA LEU A 184 14.43 -34.18 -7.51
C LEU A 184 14.88 -34.96 -8.74
N SER A 185 16.18 -35.20 -8.84
CA SER A 185 16.79 -36.05 -9.87
C SER A 185 17.60 -37.18 -9.22
N GLY A 186 17.79 -38.30 -9.91
CA GLY A 186 18.52 -39.46 -9.38
C GLY A 186 17.65 -40.55 -8.71
N PRO A 187 18.27 -41.63 -8.19
CA PRO A 187 17.59 -42.84 -7.72
C PRO A 187 17.07 -42.68 -6.28
N ALA A 188 15.93 -42.00 -6.12
CA ALA A 188 15.15 -41.98 -4.88
C ALA A 188 13.83 -42.77 -5.04
N ASP A 189 13.32 -43.33 -3.95
CA ASP A 189 12.02 -44.03 -3.92
C ASP A 189 10.92 -43.18 -3.29
N LYS A 190 11.29 -42.26 -2.38
CA LYS A 190 10.33 -41.46 -1.60
C LYS A 190 10.89 -40.08 -1.27
N VAL A 191 10.01 -39.08 -1.22
CA VAL A 191 10.31 -37.74 -0.71
C VAL A 191 9.33 -37.30 0.38
N GLU A 192 9.81 -36.54 1.35
CA GLU A 192 9.02 -36.00 2.47
C GLU A 192 9.14 -34.49 2.57
N PHE A 193 8.05 -33.84 2.98
CA PHE A 193 7.96 -32.39 3.16
C PHE A 193 7.63 -32.05 4.61
N TRP A 194 8.32 -31.06 5.15
CA TRP A 194 8.24 -30.66 6.55
C TRP A 194 8.21 -29.13 6.67
N ALA A 195 7.50 -28.63 7.68
CA ALA A 195 7.60 -27.26 8.17
C ALA A 195 7.88 -27.32 9.69
N GLU A 196 8.96 -26.67 10.12
CA GLU A 196 9.52 -26.80 11.46
C GLU A 196 9.72 -28.29 11.82
N ASN A 197 9.06 -28.77 12.88
CA ASN A 197 9.09 -30.15 13.33
C ASN A 197 7.84 -30.94 12.92
N ARG A 198 7.04 -30.44 11.98
CA ARG A 198 5.80 -31.07 11.53
C ARG A 198 5.94 -31.57 10.10
N ARG A 199 5.75 -32.88 9.92
CA ARG A 199 5.61 -33.51 8.60
C ARG A 199 4.31 -33.09 7.96
N LEU A 200 4.40 -32.54 6.75
CA LEU A 200 3.27 -32.05 5.97
C LEU A 200 2.71 -33.14 5.05
N GLY A 201 3.61 -33.93 4.44
CA GLY A 201 3.24 -35.02 3.54
C GLY A 201 4.44 -35.84 3.07
N GLU A 202 4.15 -36.98 2.43
CA GLU A 202 5.13 -37.85 1.77
C GLU A 202 4.64 -38.22 0.37
N GLN A 203 5.56 -38.43 -0.57
CA GLN A 203 5.25 -38.81 -1.95
C GLN A 203 6.22 -39.89 -2.44
N THR A 204 5.71 -40.87 -3.20
CA THR A 204 6.54 -41.86 -3.90
C THR A 204 7.12 -41.24 -5.15
N VAL A 205 8.41 -41.49 -5.41
CA VAL A 205 9.13 -40.92 -6.54
C VAL A 205 8.83 -41.73 -7.81
N ASP A 206 8.37 -41.06 -8.86
CA ASP A 206 8.20 -41.62 -10.21
C ASP A 206 9.43 -41.27 -11.05
N LYS A 207 9.92 -42.25 -11.82
CA LYS A 207 11.10 -42.11 -12.69
C LYS A 207 10.93 -41.06 -13.80
N ASN A 208 9.71 -40.66 -14.12
CA ASN A 208 9.41 -39.64 -15.13
C ASN A 208 9.10 -38.26 -14.52
N THR A 209 9.10 -38.14 -13.19
CA THR A 209 8.71 -36.91 -12.49
C THR A 209 9.93 -36.31 -11.80
N GLN A 210 10.30 -35.11 -12.23
CA GLN A 210 11.42 -34.37 -11.68
C GLN A 210 11.00 -33.32 -10.65
N GLU A 211 9.71 -32.99 -10.56
CA GLU A 211 9.21 -32.00 -9.60
C GLU A 211 8.09 -32.55 -8.74
N TYR A 212 8.14 -32.24 -7.44
CA TYR A 212 7.15 -32.66 -6.45
C TYR A 212 6.68 -31.44 -5.66
N GLN A 213 5.41 -31.43 -5.25
CA GLN A 213 4.82 -30.29 -4.55
C GLN A 213 3.96 -30.70 -3.36
N GLN A 214 4.03 -29.95 -2.27
CA GLN A 214 3.20 -30.15 -1.07
C GLN A 214 2.66 -28.81 -0.59
N SER A 215 1.34 -28.71 -0.41
CA SER A 215 0.73 -27.51 0.19
C SER A 215 0.95 -27.45 1.70
N TRP A 216 1.19 -26.24 2.19
CA TRP A 216 1.39 -25.87 3.59
C TRP A 216 0.71 -24.52 3.86
N THR A 217 -0.10 -24.43 4.91
CA THR A 217 -0.68 -23.15 5.37
C THR A 217 -0.04 -22.75 6.69
N PRO A 218 0.80 -21.70 6.75
CA PRO A 218 1.37 -21.19 7.99
C PRO A 218 0.27 -20.67 8.91
N ASN A 219 0.33 -20.97 10.21
CA ASN A 219 -0.72 -20.58 11.18
C ASN A 219 -0.20 -19.65 12.28
N THR A 220 1.08 -19.26 12.24
CA THR A 220 1.73 -18.37 13.22
C THR A 220 2.73 -17.46 12.51
N THR A 221 2.87 -16.22 12.97
CA THR A 221 3.88 -15.28 12.48
C THR A 221 5.28 -15.63 12.98
N GLY A 222 6.31 -15.08 12.33
CA GLY A 222 7.73 -15.26 12.67
C GLY A 222 8.50 -16.10 11.66
N THR A 223 9.81 -16.25 11.90
CA THR A 223 10.67 -17.08 11.05
C THR A 223 10.34 -18.56 11.21
N GLN A 224 10.13 -19.26 10.10
CA GLN A 224 9.87 -20.70 10.05
C GLN A 224 10.80 -21.39 9.04
N THR A 225 11.11 -22.66 9.23
CA THR A 225 11.97 -23.48 8.36
C THR A 225 11.12 -24.49 7.60
N VAL A 226 11.31 -24.56 6.29
CA VAL A 226 10.74 -25.59 5.42
C VAL A 226 11.83 -26.57 5.02
N THR A 227 11.56 -27.87 5.08
CA THR A 227 12.54 -28.94 4.81
C THR A 227 11.97 -30.00 3.86
N ALA A 228 12.80 -30.45 2.92
CA ALA A 228 12.53 -31.57 2.03
C ALA A 228 13.60 -32.67 2.22
N LEU A 229 13.17 -33.94 2.21
CA LEU A 229 14.04 -35.11 2.47
C LEU A 229 13.77 -36.22 1.46
N ALA A 230 14.81 -36.74 0.80
CA ALA A 230 14.71 -37.87 -0.14
C ALA A 230 15.22 -39.18 0.49
N PHE A 231 14.60 -40.32 0.15
CA PHE A 231 14.88 -41.64 0.74
C PHE A 231 14.95 -42.76 -0.31
N ASP A 232 15.69 -43.82 0.00
CA ASP A 232 15.68 -45.08 -0.76
C ASP A 232 14.58 -46.05 -0.31
N HIS A 233 14.45 -47.18 -1.02
CA HIS A 233 13.51 -48.26 -0.74
C HIS A 233 13.66 -48.88 0.66
N ALA A 234 14.86 -48.84 1.26
CA ALA A 234 15.10 -49.35 2.60
C ALA A 234 14.76 -48.31 3.69
N GLY A 235 14.33 -47.11 3.31
CA GLY A 235 14.00 -46.00 4.21
C GLY A 235 15.22 -45.24 4.71
N LYS A 236 16.39 -45.41 4.09
CA LYS A 236 17.59 -44.62 4.38
C LYS A 236 17.47 -43.26 3.70
N GLN A 237 17.72 -42.18 4.43
CA GLN A 237 17.77 -40.83 3.87
C GLN A 237 18.96 -40.71 2.92
N LEU A 238 18.70 -40.24 1.70
CA LEU A 238 19.66 -40.02 0.64
C LEU A 238 20.13 -38.56 0.60
N GLU A 239 19.20 -37.61 0.65
CA GLU A 239 19.49 -36.17 0.55
C GLU A 239 18.52 -35.32 1.38
N SER A 240 18.90 -34.09 1.73
CA SER A 240 18.10 -33.15 2.53
C SER A 240 18.37 -31.71 2.16
N GLN A 241 17.32 -30.90 2.11
CA GLN A 241 17.46 -29.45 1.99
C GLN A 241 16.46 -28.71 2.88
N SER A 242 16.86 -27.55 3.38
CA SER A 242 16.01 -26.65 4.13
C SER A 242 16.13 -25.21 3.63
N VAL A 243 15.06 -24.43 3.83
CA VAL A 243 15.02 -22.98 3.64
C VAL A 243 14.33 -22.30 4.82
N SER A 244 14.76 -21.09 5.19
CA SER A 244 14.09 -20.25 6.19
C SER A 244 13.14 -19.27 5.51
N VAL A 245 11.95 -19.04 6.07
CA VAL A 245 10.93 -18.10 5.56
C VAL A 245 10.42 -17.20 6.69
N SER A 246 9.97 -15.98 6.38
CA SER A 246 9.41 -15.04 7.35
C SER A 246 7.89 -14.96 7.20
N VAL A 247 7.12 -15.35 8.23
CA VAL A 247 5.65 -15.33 8.15
C VAL A 247 5.08 -14.06 8.81
N ILE A 248 4.31 -13.26 8.06
CA ILE A 248 3.73 -11.96 8.48
C ILE A 248 2.19 -11.99 8.47
N SER A 249 1.55 -10.94 9.01
CA SER A 249 0.09 -10.71 8.91
C SER A 249 -0.23 -9.58 7.92
N ASP A 250 -1.30 -9.73 7.14
CA ASP A 250 -1.66 -8.83 6.01
C ASP A 250 -2.49 -7.59 6.40
N HIS A 251 -3.24 -7.57 7.50
CA HIS A 251 -4.12 -6.44 7.80
C HIS A 251 -3.38 -5.27 8.50
N GLN A 252 -3.25 -4.13 7.81
CA GLN A 252 -3.05 -2.82 8.47
C GLN A 252 -4.41 -2.20 8.75
N TYR A 253 -4.81 -2.20 10.02
CA TYR A 253 -6.06 -1.59 10.49
C TYR A 253 -5.94 -0.07 10.55
N SER A 254 -6.97 0.66 10.13
CA SER A 254 -7.02 2.12 10.21
C SER A 254 -8.14 2.57 11.15
N ALA A 255 -7.92 3.64 11.92
CA ALA A 255 -8.96 4.12 12.82
C ALA A 255 -10.03 4.91 12.03
N PRO A 256 -11.32 4.85 12.44
CA PRO A 256 -12.40 5.57 11.76
C PRO A 256 -12.25 7.08 11.93
N GLU A 257 -12.87 7.87 11.07
CA GLU A 257 -13.03 9.33 11.17
C GLU A 257 -14.46 9.70 11.59
N VAL A 258 -14.63 10.80 12.34
CA VAL A 258 -15.96 11.30 12.76
C VAL A 258 -15.99 12.83 12.80
N ARG A 259 -17.11 13.45 12.38
CA ARG A 259 -17.35 14.90 12.45
C ARG A 259 -18.82 15.26 12.66
N PHE A 260 -19.07 16.42 13.29
CA PHE A 260 -20.42 16.98 13.44
C PHE A 260 -20.86 17.74 12.18
N LEU A 261 -22.10 17.50 11.74
CA LEU A 261 -22.79 18.33 10.75
C LEU A 261 -23.70 19.36 11.43
N THR A 262 -24.37 18.96 12.52
CA THR A 262 -25.20 19.81 13.39
C THR A 262 -25.28 19.20 14.79
N PRO A 263 -25.36 19.99 15.88
CA PRO A 263 -25.26 21.45 15.92
C PRO A 263 -23.83 21.96 15.70
N GLN A 264 -23.71 23.24 15.34
CA GLN A 264 -22.40 23.90 15.29
C GLN A 264 -22.00 24.41 16.68
N SER A 265 -20.68 24.46 16.94
CA SER A 265 -20.16 24.99 18.21
C SER A 265 -20.61 26.44 18.45
N GLY A 266 -21.08 26.72 19.66
CA GLY A 266 -21.61 28.02 20.10
C GLY A 266 -23.12 28.23 19.92
N GLN A 267 -23.85 27.26 19.34
CA GLN A 267 -25.31 27.37 19.20
C GLN A 267 -26.03 27.27 20.55
N SER A 268 -27.15 27.98 20.67
CA SER A 268 -27.98 28.02 21.89
C SER A 268 -29.37 27.43 21.65
N PHE A 269 -29.84 26.64 22.60
CA PHE A 269 -31.12 25.93 22.58
C PHE A 269 -31.87 26.11 23.90
N LYS A 270 -33.19 25.94 23.88
CA LYS A 270 -34.00 25.92 25.12
C LYS A 270 -34.09 24.50 25.68
N LYS A 271 -34.21 24.36 27.00
CA LYS A 271 -34.44 23.07 27.68
C LYS A 271 -35.70 22.32 27.18
N THR A 272 -36.69 23.06 26.67
CA THR A 272 -37.91 22.49 26.06
C THR A 272 -37.71 22.04 24.61
N GLU A 273 -36.62 22.40 23.95
CA GLU A 273 -36.37 22.07 22.55
C GLU A 273 -35.72 20.70 22.41
N ARG A 274 -36.08 20.00 21.32
CA ARG A 274 -35.33 18.84 20.85
C ARG A 274 -34.26 19.33 19.88
N ILE A 275 -33.02 19.00 20.18
CA ILE A 275 -31.83 19.35 19.41
C ILE A 275 -31.59 18.23 18.41
N ALA A 276 -31.62 18.55 17.12
CA ALA A 276 -31.23 17.63 16.07
C ALA A 276 -29.70 17.55 16.01
N ILE A 277 -29.18 16.34 16.21
CA ILE A 277 -27.76 16.01 16.14
C ILE A 277 -27.55 15.12 14.92
N ALA A 278 -26.66 15.53 14.02
CA ALA A 278 -26.26 14.74 12.86
C ALA A 278 -24.73 14.69 12.79
N VAL A 279 -24.19 13.47 12.68
CA VAL A 279 -22.75 13.23 12.57
C VAL A 279 -22.45 12.35 11.37
N GLU A 280 -21.30 12.59 10.78
CA GLU A 280 -20.77 11.75 9.71
C GLU A 280 -19.57 10.99 10.26
N ALA A 281 -19.58 9.67 10.09
CA ALA A 281 -18.43 8.84 10.40
C ALA A 281 -18.10 7.95 9.20
N PHE A 282 -16.82 7.74 8.95
CA PHE A 282 -16.30 6.96 7.83
C PHE A 282 -15.12 6.13 8.32
N ASP A 283 -14.97 4.92 7.79
CA ASP A 283 -13.84 4.04 8.09
C ASP A 283 -13.18 3.61 6.77
N ALA A 284 -11.84 3.67 6.70
CA ALA A 284 -11.12 3.50 5.45
C ALA A 284 -10.89 2.02 5.07
N ASP A 285 -11.06 1.09 6.00
CA ASP A 285 -11.10 -0.36 5.81
C ASP A 285 -12.52 -0.96 5.86
N ASP A 286 -13.54 -0.08 5.96
CA ASP A 286 -14.98 -0.40 5.87
C ASP A 286 -15.46 -1.39 6.94
N ASP A 287 -14.86 -1.33 8.13
CA ASP A 287 -15.19 -2.18 9.28
C ASP A 287 -15.64 -1.40 10.53
N LEU A 288 -16.14 -0.17 10.30
CA LEU A 288 -16.77 0.67 11.33
C LEU A 288 -17.74 -0.17 12.16
N LYS A 289 -17.55 -0.20 13.47
CA LYS A 289 -18.31 -1.07 14.38
C LYS A 289 -19.41 -0.35 15.14
N SER A 290 -19.18 0.89 15.57
CA SER A 290 -20.19 1.67 16.29
C SER A 290 -19.92 3.16 16.24
N VAL A 291 -20.98 3.95 16.31
CA VAL A 291 -20.91 5.40 16.54
C VAL A 291 -21.74 5.72 17.79
N THR A 292 -21.14 6.42 18.75
CA THR A 292 -21.78 6.79 20.03
C THR A 292 -21.79 8.31 20.20
N LEU A 293 -22.91 8.86 20.64
CA LEU A 293 -23.08 10.29 20.93
C LEU A 293 -23.32 10.49 22.43
N ASP A 294 -22.54 11.39 23.06
CA ASP A 294 -22.67 11.75 24.47
C ASP A 294 -22.93 13.24 24.66
N ALA A 295 -23.65 13.60 25.73
CA ALA A 295 -23.76 14.97 26.26
C ALA A 295 -23.13 15.02 27.65
N ASN A 296 -22.10 15.84 27.84
CA ASN A 296 -21.34 15.94 29.10
C ASN A 296 -20.86 14.57 29.62
N GLY A 297 -20.52 13.65 28.71
CA GLY A 297 -20.07 12.29 29.02
C GLY A 297 -21.19 11.30 29.38
N VAL A 298 -22.46 11.65 29.15
CA VAL A 298 -23.61 10.74 29.27
C VAL A 298 -24.11 10.39 27.87
N GLU A 299 -24.15 9.09 27.57
CA GLU A 299 -24.63 8.56 26.30
C GLU A 299 -26.08 8.97 26.02
N ILE A 300 -26.29 9.47 24.81
CA ILE A 300 -27.58 9.90 24.29
C ILE A 300 -28.08 8.92 23.23
N CYS A 301 -27.21 8.53 22.30
CA CYS A 301 -27.52 7.72 21.13
C CYS A 301 -26.35 6.80 20.80
N GLN A 302 -26.65 5.61 20.29
CA GLN A 302 -25.68 4.66 19.77
C GLN A 302 -26.21 4.08 18.46
N PHE A 303 -25.33 3.98 17.46
CA PHE A 303 -25.66 3.50 16.13
C PHE A 303 -24.76 2.31 15.74
N GLU A 304 -25.35 1.40 14.97
CA GLU A 304 -24.66 0.27 14.33
C GLU A 304 -24.40 0.61 12.84
N PRO A 305 -23.32 0.10 12.23
CA PRO A 305 -22.85 0.48 10.90
C PRO A 305 -23.79 0.12 9.73
N ALA A 306 -24.83 -0.69 9.98
CA ALA A 306 -25.85 -0.98 8.97
C ALA A 306 -26.78 0.20 8.67
N GLU A 307 -26.67 1.30 9.43
CA GLU A 307 -27.45 2.52 9.23
C GLU A 307 -26.76 3.49 8.26
N SER A 308 -27.54 4.15 7.38
CA SER A 308 -27.01 5.07 6.37
C SER A 308 -26.53 6.37 7.01
N THR A 309 -25.37 6.88 6.59
CA THR A 309 -24.86 8.20 6.99
C THR A 309 -25.68 9.34 6.36
N PRO A 310 -25.87 10.49 7.06
CA PRO A 310 -25.38 10.80 8.40
C PRO A 310 -26.13 10.05 9.52
N PHE A 311 -25.44 9.79 10.63
CA PHE A 311 -26.04 9.23 11.84
C PHE A 311 -26.77 10.35 12.60
N GLU A 312 -28.08 10.21 12.74
CA GLU A 312 -28.96 11.27 13.23
C GLU A 312 -29.72 10.86 14.48
N CYS A 313 -29.78 11.73 15.48
CA CYS A 313 -30.75 11.60 16.57
C CYS A 313 -31.21 12.94 17.13
N GLU A 314 -32.34 12.91 17.85
CA GLU A 314 -32.85 14.06 18.57
C GLU A 314 -32.64 13.93 20.07
N TRP A 315 -32.04 14.95 20.68
CA TRP A 315 -31.78 15.00 22.10
C TRP A 315 -32.49 16.17 22.78
N GLN A 316 -33.12 15.93 23.93
CA GLN A 316 -33.69 17.01 24.74
C GLN A 316 -32.85 17.21 26.02
N PRO A 317 -32.30 18.41 26.25
CA PRO A 317 -31.56 18.71 27.46
C PRO A 317 -32.39 18.58 28.74
N VAL A 318 -31.79 18.06 29.81
CA VAL A 318 -32.43 17.92 31.13
C VAL A 318 -32.06 19.02 32.12
N ASN A 319 -30.96 19.75 31.87
CA ASN A 319 -30.49 20.86 32.69
C ASN A 319 -30.12 22.03 31.76
N ALA A 320 -30.32 23.26 32.23
CA ALA A 320 -29.72 24.44 31.61
C ALA A 320 -28.22 24.55 31.93
N GLY A 321 -27.49 25.30 31.11
CA GLY A 321 -26.04 25.50 31.19
C GLY A 321 -25.30 25.11 29.91
N SER A 322 -23.97 25.15 29.96
CA SER A 322 -23.12 24.70 28.86
C SER A 322 -23.13 23.18 28.72
N VAL A 323 -23.20 22.69 27.49
CA VAL A 323 -23.19 21.26 27.17
C VAL A 323 -22.12 21.00 26.11
N THR A 324 -21.22 20.05 26.39
CA THR A 324 -20.31 19.48 25.40
C THR A 324 -20.93 18.22 24.81
N LEU A 325 -21.16 18.22 23.50
CA LEU A 325 -21.55 17.03 22.75
C LEU A 325 -20.27 16.36 22.21
N SER A 326 -20.14 15.04 22.38
CA SER A 326 -19.06 14.25 21.80
C SER A 326 -19.59 13.13 20.93
N ALA A 327 -18.94 12.89 19.79
CA ALA A 327 -19.20 11.78 18.91
C ALA A 327 -17.97 10.88 18.83
N THR A 328 -18.14 9.59 19.11
CA THR A 328 -17.06 8.59 19.11
C THR A 328 -17.36 7.51 18.08
N ALA A 329 -16.47 7.31 17.11
CA ALA A 329 -16.52 6.20 16.15
C ALA A 329 -15.50 5.12 16.54
N VAL A 330 -15.87 3.85 16.45
CA VAL A 330 -15.04 2.69 16.82
C VAL A 330 -15.14 1.61 15.75
N ASP A 331 -14.02 0.99 15.37
CA ASP A 331 -13.92 -0.10 14.39
C ASP A 331 -13.97 -1.52 15.02
N GLU A 332 -13.81 -2.57 14.21
CA GLU A 332 -13.82 -3.97 14.67
C GLU A 332 -12.57 -4.34 15.51
N GLN A 333 -11.47 -3.62 15.37
CA GLN A 333 -10.23 -3.80 16.15
C GLN A 333 -10.14 -2.90 17.38
N LYS A 334 -11.18 -2.09 17.63
CA LYS A 334 -11.34 -1.14 18.74
C LYS A 334 -10.44 0.10 18.63
N LEU A 335 -9.97 0.48 17.44
CA LEU A 335 -9.43 1.82 17.23
C LEU A 335 -10.59 2.80 17.17
N GLN A 336 -10.34 4.06 17.56
CA GLN A 336 -11.40 5.03 17.75
C GLN A 336 -10.96 6.46 17.40
N SER A 337 -11.93 7.27 16.98
CA SER A 337 -11.80 8.73 16.87
C SER A 337 -12.94 9.45 17.58
N VAL A 338 -12.69 10.71 17.95
CA VAL A 338 -13.65 11.54 18.71
C VAL A 338 -13.74 12.94 18.12
N ALA A 339 -14.95 13.44 17.90
CA ALA A 339 -15.25 14.84 17.60
C ALA A 339 -16.06 15.48 18.74
N GLN A 340 -15.94 16.80 18.93
CA GLN A 340 -16.66 17.52 19.98
C GLN A 340 -17.18 18.88 19.50
N VAL A 341 -18.34 19.29 20.01
CA VAL A 341 -18.89 20.65 19.88
C VAL A 341 -19.47 21.13 21.21
N SER A 342 -19.40 22.42 21.50
CA SER A 342 -20.00 23.02 22.70
C SER A 342 -21.24 23.81 22.35
N ILE A 343 -22.33 23.64 23.10
CA ILE A 343 -23.60 24.37 22.93
C ILE A 343 -24.07 24.94 24.28
N SER A 344 -25.03 25.86 24.27
CA SER A 344 -25.64 26.41 25.50
C SER A 344 -27.14 26.08 25.59
N VAL A 345 -27.59 25.68 26.78
CA VAL A 345 -28.99 25.36 27.06
C VAL A 345 -29.56 26.37 28.05
N THR A 346 -30.68 27.00 27.72
CA THR A 346 -31.37 27.98 28.58
C THR A 346 -32.60 27.37 29.26
N GLU A 347 -32.91 27.80 30.49
CA GLU A 347 -34.16 27.41 31.17
C GLU A 347 -35.39 27.94 30.42
N SER A 348 -36.48 27.18 30.50
CA SER A 348 -37.80 27.63 30.05
C SER A 348 -38.64 28.01 31.27
N SER A 349 -38.52 29.24 31.76
CA SER A 349 -39.31 29.72 32.89
C SER A 349 -40.68 30.24 32.42
N ASN A 350 -41.72 29.39 32.51
CA ASN A 350 -43.11 29.87 32.61
C ASN A 350 -43.65 29.46 33.98
N SER A 351 -43.29 30.20 35.03
CA SER A 351 -43.94 30.10 36.34
C SER A 351 -45.20 30.99 36.32
N CYS A 352 -46.37 30.41 36.59
CA CYS A 352 -47.66 31.12 36.55
C CYS A 352 -48.24 31.33 37.97
N GLY A 353 -47.38 31.36 38.99
CA GLY A 353 -47.80 31.38 40.40
C GLY A 353 -48.58 30.11 40.82
N ASP A 354 -49.53 30.24 41.75
CA ASP A 354 -50.36 29.16 42.30
C ASP A 354 -51.47 28.66 41.34
N VAL A 355 -51.54 29.13 40.09
CA VAL A 355 -52.60 28.77 39.15
C VAL A 355 -52.35 27.37 38.58
N PRO A 356 -53.24 26.39 38.82
CA PRO A 356 -53.02 24.99 38.44
C PRO A 356 -53.04 24.79 36.91
N ARG A 357 -52.30 23.79 36.41
CA ARG A 357 -52.36 23.40 34.99
C ARG A 357 -53.73 22.82 34.62
N TYR A 358 -54.18 23.14 33.41
CA TYR A 358 -55.39 22.57 32.81
C TYR A 358 -55.28 21.03 32.70
N GLN A 359 -56.38 20.33 32.97
CA GLN A 359 -56.51 18.88 32.89
C GLN A 359 -57.85 18.49 32.27
N ASP A 360 -57.79 17.56 31.32
CA ASP A 360 -58.98 17.02 30.66
C ASP A 360 -59.88 16.25 31.63
N GLY A 361 -61.20 16.43 31.47
CA GLY A 361 -62.23 15.75 32.25
C GLY A 361 -62.49 16.36 33.63
N VAL A 362 -61.75 17.40 34.04
CA VAL A 362 -61.96 18.09 35.32
C VAL A 362 -63.12 19.08 35.21
N ASN A 363 -64.08 19.01 36.15
CA ASN A 363 -65.23 19.91 36.16
C ASN A 363 -64.85 21.28 36.75
N TYR A 364 -64.36 22.18 35.90
CA TYR A 364 -64.10 23.58 36.25
C TYR A 364 -65.39 24.39 36.41
N GLN A 365 -65.44 25.20 37.46
CA GLN A 365 -66.49 26.20 37.69
C GLN A 365 -66.18 27.48 36.90
N VAL A 366 -67.23 28.27 36.60
CA VAL A 366 -67.04 29.58 35.96
C VAL A 366 -66.21 30.47 36.89
N GLY A 367 -65.12 31.04 36.36
CA GLY A 367 -64.15 31.84 37.09
C GLY A 367 -62.91 31.06 37.57
N ASP A 368 -62.91 29.72 37.50
CA ASP A 368 -61.71 28.94 37.81
C ASP A 368 -60.61 29.27 36.80
N GLN A 369 -59.40 29.51 37.30
CA GLN A 369 -58.23 29.82 36.49
C GLN A 369 -57.34 28.58 36.32
N VAL A 370 -56.87 28.37 35.09
CA VAL A 370 -55.92 27.32 34.75
C VAL A 370 -54.83 27.86 33.84
N THR A 371 -53.69 27.18 33.86
CA THR A 371 -52.58 27.47 32.94
C THR A 371 -52.57 26.46 31.79
N ASN A 372 -52.39 26.94 30.58
CA ASN A 372 -52.09 26.12 29.41
C ASN A 372 -51.29 26.93 28.38
N VAL A 373 -50.43 26.30 27.58
CA VAL A 373 -49.66 26.96 26.50
C VAL A 373 -49.01 28.32 26.86
N GLY A 374 -48.54 28.48 28.10
CA GLY A 374 -47.87 29.72 28.57
C GLY A 374 -48.80 30.88 28.95
N GLU A 375 -50.10 30.64 28.99
CA GLU A 375 -51.15 31.63 29.25
C GLU A 375 -52.06 31.18 30.41
N ILE A 376 -52.73 32.14 31.05
CA ILE A 376 -53.73 31.94 32.10
C ILE A 376 -55.12 32.11 31.48
N PHE A 377 -55.97 31.11 31.68
CA PHE A 377 -57.33 31.09 31.16
C PHE A 377 -58.34 30.98 32.31
N SER A 378 -59.41 31.75 32.23
CA SER A 378 -60.53 31.72 33.17
C SER A 378 -61.73 31.04 32.54
N CYS A 379 -62.31 30.05 33.23
CA CYS A 379 -63.44 29.31 32.72
C CYS A 379 -64.67 30.21 32.60
N LYS A 380 -65.27 30.24 31.42
CA LYS A 380 -66.41 31.10 31.08
C LYS A 380 -67.73 30.34 31.08
N VAL A 381 -67.70 29.05 30.71
CA VAL A 381 -68.91 28.23 30.50
C VAL A 381 -68.83 26.95 31.33
N PHE A 382 -69.68 26.88 32.36
CA PHE A 382 -69.77 25.71 33.22
C PHE A 382 -70.02 24.41 32.44
N GLY A 383 -69.23 23.38 32.73
CA GLY A 383 -69.34 22.05 32.12
C GLY A 383 -68.69 21.91 30.73
N TRP A 384 -68.25 23.01 30.11
CA TRP A 384 -67.53 22.98 28.82
C TRP A 384 -66.02 23.02 29.04
N CYS A 385 -65.58 23.82 30.01
CA CYS A 385 -64.17 24.02 30.34
C CYS A 385 -63.41 22.71 30.60
N GLY A 386 -64.05 21.68 31.14
CA GLY A 386 -63.41 20.38 31.39
C GLY A 386 -63.33 19.43 30.19
N ASN A 387 -63.90 19.79 29.05
CA ASN A 387 -63.96 18.90 27.90
C ASN A 387 -62.81 19.23 26.91
N PRO A 388 -62.02 18.21 26.49
CA PRO A 388 -60.83 18.40 25.65
C PRO A 388 -61.08 19.16 24.34
N VAL A 389 -62.31 19.14 23.81
CA VAL A 389 -62.67 19.89 22.59
C VAL A 389 -62.43 21.39 22.77
N TRP A 390 -62.55 21.89 24.00
CA TRP A 390 -62.36 23.28 24.37
C TRP A 390 -61.10 23.49 25.21
N ALA A 391 -60.09 22.62 25.11
CA ALA A 391 -58.84 22.76 25.85
C ALA A 391 -58.26 24.19 25.67
N PRO A 392 -58.03 24.95 26.75
CA PRO A 392 -57.74 26.38 26.69
C PRO A 392 -56.46 26.65 25.88
N GLY A 393 -56.51 27.55 24.90
CA GLY A 393 -55.36 27.91 24.06
C GLY A 393 -55.04 26.96 22.90
N THR A 394 -55.57 25.73 22.88
CA THR A 394 -55.28 24.74 21.82
C THR A 394 -56.52 24.25 21.07
N GLY A 395 -57.66 24.11 21.75
CA GLY A 395 -58.89 23.55 21.18
C GLY A 395 -58.72 22.14 20.60
N HIS A 396 -59.72 21.68 19.85
CA HIS A 396 -59.64 20.42 19.12
C HIS A 396 -58.80 20.59 17.83
N PRO A 397 -58.04 19.58 17.36
CA PRO A 397 -57.23 19.70 16.13
C PRO A 397 -58.02 20.14 14.88
N SER A 398 -59.29 19.73 14.76
CA SER A 398 -60.18 20.16 13.67
C SER A 398 -60.82 21.54 13.88
N TYR A 399 -60.77 22.07 15.10
CA TYR A 399 -61.41 23.33 15.51
C TYR A 399 -60.53 24.07 16.55
N PRO A 400 -59.35 24.58 16.14
CA PRO A 400 -58.35 25.12 17.04
C PRO A 400 -58.81 26.38 17.79
N ASP A 401 -59.83 27.07 17.30
CA ASP A 401 -60.40 28.26 17.95
C ASP A 401 -61.53 27.94 18.94
N ALA A 402 -61.99 26.68 19.02
CA ALA A 402 -63.17 26.32 19.81
C ALA A 402 -63.02 26.74 21.28
N TRP A 403 -61.81 26.66 21.85
CA TRP A 403 -61.54 27.02 23.24
C TRP A 403 -62.02 28.42 23.65
N LYS A 404 -62.07 29.39 22.71
CA LYS A 404 -62.54 30.76 22.95
C LYS A 404 -64.02 30.81 23.37
N ASP A 405 -64.78 29.76 23.07
CA ASP A 405 -66.19 29.64 23.46
C ASP A 405 -66.34 29.26 24.94
N ALA A 406 -65.35 28.56 25.52
CA ALA A 406 -65.41 28.06 26.90
C ALA A 406 -64.48 28.80 27.88
N TRP A 407 -63.47 29.52 27.37
CA TRP A 407 -62.44 30.18 28.17
C TRP A 407 -62.22 31.64 27.75
N ASP A 408 -61.97 32.51 28.73
CA ASP A 408 -61.40 33.83 28.48
C ASP A 408 -59.89 33.79 28.80
N GLN A 409 -59.04 34.30 27.92
CA GLN A 409 -57.61 34.50 28.21
C GLN A 409 -57.47 35.72 29.13
N VAL A 410 -56.92 35.54 30.32
CA VAL A 410 -56.93 36.56 31.39
C VAL A 410 -55.55 37.05 31.82
N GLY A 411 -54.49 36.43 31.32
CA GLY A 411 -53.11 36.89 31.53
C GLY A 411 -52.11 35.95 30.88
N GLN A 412 -50.87 36.41 30.74
CA GLN A 412 -49.73 35.56 30.42
C GLN A 412 -49.09 35.13 31.75
N CYS A 413 -48.38 34.01 31.79
CA CYS A 413 -47.55 33.69 32.95
C CYS A 413 -46.45 34.77 33.11
N ASP A 414 -46.13 35.18 34.33
CA ASP A 414 -45.08 36.19 34.55
C ASP A 414 -43.76 35.65 34.01
N PRO A 415 -43.13 36.34 33.04
CA PRO A 415 -41.79 35.97 32.61
C PRO A 415 -40.85 36.24 33.79
N ASN A 416 -40.20 35.19 34.31
CA ASN A 416 -39.03 35.38 35.16
C ASN A 416 -37.95 36.00 34.28
N TYR A 417 -37.62 37.27 34.50
CA TYR A 417 -36.61 37.95 33.69
C TYR A 417 -35.25 37.44 34.15
N ALA A 418 -34.42 37.00 33.21
CA ALA A 418 -33.07 36.60 33.58
C ALA A 418 -32.33 37.80 34.19
N PRO A 419 -31.46 37.57 35.20
CA PRO A 419 -30.68 38.66 35.79
C PRO A 419 -29.79 39.34 34.73
N GLU A 420 -29.43 40.59 34.92
CA GLU A 420 -28.39 41.27 34.15
C GLU A 420 -27.03 41.03 34.81
N VAL A 421 -26.03 40.61 34.03
CA VAL A 421 -24.67 40.35 34.52
C VAL A 421 -23.64 41.02 33.61
N ASP A 422 -22.72 41.76 34.23
CA ASP A 422 -21.64 42.46 33.53
C ASP A 422 -20.30 42.21 34.18
N LEU A 423 -19.29 41.95 33.34
CA LEU A 423 -17.91 41.75 33.80
C LEU A 423 -17.19 43.11 33.89
N LEU A 424 -16.63 43.42 35.07
CA LEU A 424 -15.86 44.65 35.29
C LEU A 424 -14.35 44.42 35.14
N SER A 425 -13.85 43.26 35.59
CA SER A 425 -12.44 42.87 35.50
C SER A 425 -12.31 41.36 35.61
N PRO A 426 -11.39 40.71 34.89
CA PRO A 426 -10.46 41.26 33.89
C PRO A 426 -11.17 41.79 32.63
N SER A 427 -10.48 42.63 31.84
CA SER A 427 -10.93 43.10 30.53
C SER A 427 -10.52 42.13 29.42
N ASN A 428 -11.22 42.19 28.28
CA ASN A 428 -10.87 41.38 27.13
C ASN A 428 -9.45 41.68 26.62
N GLY A 429 -8.66 40.62 26.44
CA GLY A 429 -7.25 40.70 26.06
C GLY A 429 -6.29 40.91 27.22
N ASP A 430 -6.78 40.94 28.46
CA ASP A 430 -5.92 41.10 29.63
C ASP A 430 -4.88 39.97 29.71
N ARG A 431 -3.67 40.39 30.09
CA ARG A 431 -2.54 39.50 30.33
C ARG A 431 -2.37 39.24 31.82
N LEU A 432 -2.44 37.97 32.20
CA LEU A 432 -2.27 37.50 33.56
C LEU A 432 -1.03 36.63 33.69
N THR A 433 -0.46 36.55 34.90
CA THR A 433 0.76 35.79 35.15
C THR A 433 0.43 34.32 35.39
N PRO A 434 1.14 33.36 34.75
CA PRO A 434 0.92 31.94 34.99
C PRO A 434 1.07 31.54 36.46
N ASN A 435 0.23 30.60 36.89
CA ASN A 435 0.19 30.00 38.22
C ASN A 435 -0.01 31.01 39.37
N GLN A 436 -0.50 32.22 39.09
CA GLN A 436 -0.88 33.21 40.09
C GLN A 436 -2.40 33.37 40.14
N PRO A 437 -3.03 33.37 41.33
CA PRO A 437 -4.45 33.65 41.46
C PRO A 437 -4.74 35.09 41.02
N PHE A 438 -5.95 35.32 40.51
CA PHE A 438 -6.42 36.63 40.07
C PHE A 438 -7.88 36.83 40.46
N ASP A 439 -8.28 38.09 40.61
CA ASP A 439 -9.67 38.44 40.94
C ASP A 439 -10.49 38.65 39.67
N VAL A 440 -11.73 38.19 39.72
CA VAL A 440 -12.78 38.47 38.75
C VAL A 440 -13.85 39.28 39.47
N VAL A 441 -14.15 40.45 38.92
CA VAL A 441 -15.10 41.41 39.48
C VAL A 441 -16.24 41.57 38.47
N LEU A 442 -17.47 41.42 38.93
CA LEU A 442 -18.68 41.50 38.11
C LEU A 442 -19.82 42.17 38.87
N THR A 443 -20.80 42.71 38.15
CA THR A 443 -22.08 43.14 38.68
C THR A 443 -23.17 42.16 38.27
N ALA A 444 -24.13 41.91 39.14
CA ALA A 444 -25.33 41.16 38.81
C ALA A 444 -26.55 41.79 39.49
N THR A 445 -27.62 42.02 38.74
CA THR A 445 -28.87 42.63 39.19
C THR A 445 -30.07 41.91 38.59
N ASP A 446 -31.16 41.80 39.33
CA ASP A 446 -32.41 41.23 38.86
C ASP A 446 -33.55 42.25 39.08
N GLU A 447 -34.39 42.44 38.07
CA GLU A 447 -35.50 43.40 38.11
C GLU A 447 -36.77 42.83 38.77
N ASP A 448 -36.96 41.50 38.78
CA ASP A 448 -38.14 40.83 39.36
C ASP A 448 -37.82 39.88 40.52
N GLY A 449 -36.56 39.68 40.85
CA GLY A 449 -36.10 38.77 41.91
C GLY A 449 -34.82 39.22 42.64
N ASP A 450 -34.22 38.26 43.36
CA ASP A 450 -32.93 38.38 44.03
C ASP A 450 -31.89 37.50 43.30
N ILE A 451 -30.61 37.89 43.29
CA ILE A 451 -29.54 37.03 42.78
C ILE A 451 -29.25 35.90 43.78
N GLU A 452 -29.44 34.65 43.38
CA GLU A 452 -29.12 33.45 44.19
C GLU A 452 -27.60 33.21 44.25
N LYS A 453 -26.93 33.27 43.09
CA LYS A 453 -25.47 33.06 42.99
C LYS A 453 -24.89 33.60 41.68
N VAL A 454 -23.57 33.75 41.66
CA VAL A 454 -22.78 34.00 40.47
C VAL A 454 -21.64 32.99 40.35
N GLU A 455 -21.30 32.62 39.11
CA GLU A 455 -20.24 31.68 38.78
C GLU A 455 -19.29 32.29 37.74
N VAL A 456 -18.00 32.04 37.90
CA VAL A 456 -16.98 32.38 36.90
C VAL A 456 -16.53 31.09 36.22
N LEU A 457 -16.51 31.10 34.90
CA LEU A 457 -16.12 29.97 34.08
C LEU A 457 -14.87 30.29 33.27
N LEU A 458 -13.94 29.33 33.21
CA LEU A 458 -12.81 29.33 32.29
C LEU A 458 -12.94 28.15 31.33
N ASN A 459 -12.94 28.42 30.02
CA ASN A 459 -13.16 27.43 28.96
C ASN A 459 -14.42 26.56 29.23
N GLY A 460 -15.49 27.20 29.69
CA GLY A 460 -16.77 26.54 30.03
C GLY A 460 -16.81 25.79 31.36
N LYS A 461 -15.72 25.76 32.14
CA LYS A 461 -15.68 25.11 33.45
C LYS A 461 -15.80 26.13 34.58
N VAL A 462 -16.72 25.92 35.51
CA VAL A 462 -16.84 26.73 36.74
C VAL A 462 -15.54 26.63 37.56
N VAL A 463 -14.90 27.77 37.80
CA VAL A 463 -13.65 27.90 38.56
C VAL A 463 -13.80 28.68 39.86
N ALA A 464 -14.87 29.46 40.01
CA ALA A 464 -15.23 30.14 41.24
C ALA A 464 -16.74 30.38 41.31
N THR A 465 -17.30 30.41 42.52
CA THR A 465 -18.72 30.65 42.80
C THR A 465 -18.87 31.59 44.00
N ALA A 466 -19.87 32.46 43.97
CA ALA A 466 -20.26 33.31 45.10
C ALA A 466 -21.79 33.31 45.26
N ASP A 467 -22.27 33.19 46.49
CA ASP A 467 -23.69 33.16 46.90
C ASP A 467 -24.11 34.44 47.63
N GLY A 468 -23.33 35.52 47.48
CA GLY A 468 -23.61 36.84 48.03
C GLY A 468 -22.57 37.87 47.64
N GLN A 469 -22.97 39.14 47.59
CA GLN A 469 -22.07 40.25 47.28
C GLN A 469 -20.98 40.41 48.37
N GLN A 470 -19.71 40.49 47.94
CA GLN A 470 -18.59 40.76 48.86
C GLN A 470 -18.18 42.24 48.91
N ASP A 471 -18.67 43.06 47.98
CA ASP A 471 -18.43 44.50 47.88
C ASP A 471 -19.75 45.24 47.60
N VAL A 472 -19.78 46.57 47.79
CA VAL A 472 -20.97 47.38 47.50
C VAL A 472 -21.26 47.32 46.00
N ASP A 473 -22.38 46.71 45.63
CA ASP A 473 -22.88 46.54 44.26
C ASP A 473 -22.02 45.66 43.32
N ALA A 474 -21.12 44.82 43.86
CA ALA A 474 -20.29 43.93 43.04
C ALA A 474 -19.96 42.59 43.72
N TYR A 475 -19.76 41.58 42.89
CA TYR A 475 -19.21 40.29 43.27
C TYR A 475 -17.73 40.25 42.92
N ARG A 476 -16.90 39.75 43.84
CA ARG A 476 -15.47 39.56 43.67
C ARG A 476 -15.11 38.11 43.97
N LEU A 477 -14.73 37.40 42.92
CA LEU A 477 -14.36 35.99 42.97
C LEU A 477 -12.87 35.84 42.68
N THR A 478 -12.11 35.19 43.57
CA THR A 478 -10.71 34.87 43.32
C THR A 478 -10.60 33.54 42.59
N VAL A 479 -10.10 33.58 41.36
CA VAL A 479 -9.81 32.40 40.54
C VAL A 479 -8.41 31.90 40.86
N ALA A 480 -8.28 30.58 41.08
CA ALA A 480 -6.97 29.96 41.31
C ALA A 480 -6.05 30.13 40.10
N GLY A 481 -4.73 30.21 40.35
CA GLY A 481 -3.75 30.39 39.29
C GLY A 481 -3.79 29.27 38.25
N GLN A 482 -3.79 29.65 36.98
CA GLN A 482 -3.88 28.72 35.85
C GLN A 482 -2.53 28.55 35.17
N ALA A 483 -2.33 27.41 34.50
CA ALA A 483 -1.14 27.17 33.68
C ALA A 483 -1.06 28.17 32.51
N GLU A 484 0.13 28.29 31.91
CA GLU A 484 0.31 29.14 30.73
C GLU A 484 -0.66 28.70 29.61
N GLY A 485 -1.34 29.66 28.98
CA GLY A 485 -2.30 29.39 27.90
C GLY A 485 -3.26 30.54 27.62
N MET A 486 -4.06 30.35 26.56
CA MET A 486 -5.20 31.21 26.26
C MET A 486 -6.45 30.62 26.91
N TYR A 487 -7.22 31.46 27.59
CA TYR A 487 -8.44 31.04 28.27
C TYR A 487 -9.60 31.95 27.86
N GLN A 488 -10.78 31.37 27.65
CA GLN A 488 -12.01 32.11 27.48
C GLN A 488 -12.69 32.22 28.85
N LEU A 489 -12.93 33.44 29.32
CA LEU A 489 -13.64 33.71 30.56
C LEU A 489 -15.06 34.17 30.27
N THR A 490 -16.02 33.55 30.95
CA THR A 490 -17.40 34.03 31.07
C THR A 490 -17.80 34.08 32.55
N ALA A 491 -18.83 34.86 32.85
CA ALA A 491 -19.48 34.82 34.14
C ALA A 491 -20.99 34.62 33.98
N MET A 492 -21.57 33.81 34.87
CA MET A 492 -23.00 33.52 34.92
C MET A 492 -23.60 34.07 36.21
N ALA A 493 -24.80 34.64 36.13
CA ALA A 493 -25.64 34.98 37.28
C ALA A 493 -26.92 34.16 37.26
N TYR A 494 -27.39 33.76 38.44
CA TYR A 494 -28.61 32.97 38.65
C TYR A 494 -29.51 33.70 39.65
N ASP A 495 -30.81 33.76 39.36
CA ASP A 495 -31.81 34.36 40.25
C ASP A 495 -32.49 33.33 41.18
N ASP A 496 -33.27 33.83 42.14
CA ASP A 496 -34.01 33.06 43.15
C ASP A 496 -35.18 32.24 42.59
N LYS A 497 -35.50 32.41 41.31
CA LYS A 497 -36.58 31.73 40.58
C LYS A 497 -36.04 30.82 39.47
N GLY A 498 -34.72 30.68 39.37
CA GLY A 498 -33.99 29.76 38.49
C GLY A 498 -33.74 30.25 37.07
N ALA A 499 -33.95 31.52 36.70
CA ALA A 499 -33.40 32.04 35.45
C ALA A 499 -31.95 32.50 35.63
N SER A 500 -31.24 32.58 34.52
CA SER A 500 -29.81 32.84 34.50
C SER A 500 -29.39 33.59 33.25
N SER A 501 -28.34 34.38 33.37
CA SER A 501 -27.68 35.06 32.25
C SER A 501 -26.19 34.82 32.26
N GLU A 502 -25.55 35.01 31.11
CA GLU A 502 -24.12 34.86 30.91
C GLU A 502 -23.57 36.10 30.22
N THR A 503 -22.39 36.55 30.64
CA THR A 503 -21.65 37.64 29.97
C THR A 503 -21.19 37.20 28.58
N SER A 504 -20.98 38.15 27.67
CA SER A 504 -20.18 37.86 26.46
C SER A 504 -18.78 37.34 26.84
N PRO A 505 -18.25 36.31 26.17
CA PRO A 505 -16.94 35.77 26.49
C PRO A 505 -15.84 36.78 26.22
N ILE A 506 -14.88 36.83 27.13
CA ILE A 506 -13.63 37.56 26.94
C ILE A 506 -12.45 36.60 26.89
N THR A 507 -11.42 36.97 26.16
CA THR A 507 -10.19 36.18 26.05
C THR A 507 -9.14 36.70 27.03
N LEU A 508 -8.56 35.79 27.81
CA LEU A 508 -7.45 36.05 28.72
C LEU A 508 -6.19 35.34 28.23
N ALA A 509 -5.07 36.06 28.25
CA ALA A 509 -3.76 35.49 27.98
C ALA A 509 -3.02 35.28 29.29
N ILE A 510 -2.93 34.03 29.74
CA ILE A 510 -2.17 33.68 30.93
C ILE A 510 -0.77 33.33 30.47
N THR A 511 0.11 34.31 30.41
CA THR A 511 1.49 34.16 29.91
C THR A 511 2.43 35.25 30.43
N ASP A 512 3.70 34.88 30.64
CA ASP A 512 4.79 35.81 30.87
C ASP A 512 5.47 36.27 29.56
N LYS A 513 5.06 35.72 28.41
CA LYS A 513 5.58 36.07 27.08
C LYS A 513 4.96 37.36 26.54
N THR A 514 5.74 38.09 25.74
CA THR A 514 5.34 39.37 25.14
C THR A 514 4.77 39.24 23.73
N LEU A 515 4.96 38.08 23.10
CA LEU A 515 4.45 37.69 21.79
C LEU A 515 4.01 36.22 21.90
N VAL A 516 2.82 35.91 21.40
CA VAL A 516 2.27 34.55 21.35
C VAL A 516 1.90 34.19 19.92
N VAL A 517 2.08 32.91 19.56
CA VAL A 517 1.63 32.34 18.30
C VAL A 517 1.21 30.89 18.52
N GLY A 518 0.11 30.50 17.91
CA GLY A 518 -0.39 29.12 17.88
C GLY A 518 -0.71 28.71 16.46
N LEU A 519 -0.19 27.57 16.02
CA LEU A 519 -0.65 26.92 14.80
C LEU A 519 -2.01 26.28 15.10
N THR A 520 -3.08 26.76 14.47
CA THR A 520 -4.45 26.30 14.69
C THR A 520 -4.91 25.27 13.66
N SER A 521 -4.26 25.22 12.50
CA SER A 521 -4.42 24.16 11.51
C SER A 521 -3.10 23.90 10.78
N PRO A 522 -2.76 22.64 10.48
CA PRO A 522 -3.46 21.42 10.91
C PRO A 522 -3.21 21.09 12.38
N SER A 523 -4.16 20.44 13.03
CA SER A 523 -3.99 19.92 14.40
C SER A 523 -2.94 18.81 14.45
N ASP A 524 -2.27 18.67 15.59
CA ASP A 524 -1.32 17.57 15.82
C ASP A 524 -2.03 16.21 15.66
N GLY A 525 -1.39 15.28 14.95
CA GLY A 525 -1.92 13.97 14.57
C GLY A 525 -2.78 13.95 13.29
N SER A 526 -2.98 15.07 12.59
CA SER A 526 -3.81 15.10 11.38
C SER A 526 -3.25 14.20 10.28
N VAL A 527 -4.13 13.54 9.54
CA VAL A 527 -3.79 12.69 8.39
C VAL A 527 -4.31 13.33 7.11
N PHE A 528 -3.47 13.41 6.08
CA PHE A 528 -3.80 13.96 4.78
C PHE A 528 -3.51 12.96 3.67
N THR A 529 -4.19 13.10 2.54
CA THR A 529 -3.87 12.35 1.33
C THR A 529 -2.91 13.15 0.46
N GLN A 530 -1.85 12.49 -0.02
CA GLN A 530 -0.90 13.10 -0.93
C GLN A 530 -1.58 13.77 -2.14
N GLY A 531 -1.12 14.98 -2.49
CA GLY A 531 -1.67 15.76 -3.59
C GLY A 531 -2.88 16.64 -3.23
N ARG A 532 -3.42 16.52 -2.01
CA ARG A 532 -4.36 17.52 -1.47
C ARG A 532 -3.60 18.72 -0.89
N ALA A 533 -4.21 19.89 -1.00
CA ALA A 533 -3.73 21.08 -0.32
C ALA A 533 -3.96 20.94 1.19
N ILE A 534 -2.99 21.39 1.99
CA ILE A 534 -3.06 21.38 3.45
C ILE A 534 -3.15 22.83 3.93
N THR A 535 -4.32 23.22 4.45
CA THR A 535 -4.53 24.57 4.97
C THR A 535 -3.76 24.78 6.27
N LEU A 536 -2.77 25.68 6.23
CA LEU A 536 -2.02 26.15 7.39
C LEU A 536 -2.68 27.41 7.93
N THR A 537 -3.03 27.42 9.22
CA THR A 537 -3.62 28.59 9.89
C THR A 537 -2.92 28.81 11.22
N ALA A 538 -2.65 30.08 11.55
CA ALA A 538 -2.09 30.43 12.84
C ALA A 538 -2.74 31.70 13.42
N ASP A 539 -2.86 31.72 14.73
CA ASP A 539 -3.24 32.90 15.50
C ASP A 539 -2.00 33.47 16.19
N ALA A 540 -1.78 34.77 16.04
CA ALA A 540 -0.66 35.47 16.66
C ALA A 540 -1.11 36.78 17.30
N SER A 541 -0.51 37.14 18.44
CA SER A 541 -0.80 38.39 19.16
C SER A 541 0.43 38.89 19.90
N SER A 542 0.66 40.21 19.87
CA SER A 542 1.75 40.87 20.61
C SER A 542 1.19 41.82 21.66
N PHE A 543 1.84 41.87 22.83
CA PHE A 543 1.50 42.78 23.93
C PHE A 543 2.40 44.02 23.99
N VAL A 544 3.44 44.09 23.15
CA VAL A 544 4.45 45.17 23.15
C VAL A 544 4.67 45.80 21.77
N GLY A 545 3.85 45.41 20.79
CA GLY A 545 3.89 45.85 19.40
C GLY A 545 2.73 45.27 18.60
N GLU A 546 2.81 45.41 17.27
CA GLU A 546 1.89 44.78 16.32
C GLU A 546 2.59 43.57 15.70
N VAL A 547 1.86 42.50 15.40
CA VAL A 547 2.42 41.36 14.65
C VAL A 547 2.64 41.79 13.20
N THR A 548 3.88 41.68 12.73
CA THR A 548 4.29 42.13 11.38
C THR A 548 4.28 41.01 10.34
N GLN A 549 4.52 39.76 10.77
CA GLN A 549 4.49 38.59 9.91
C GLN A 549 4.32 37.30 10.72
N VAL A 550 3.78 36.26 10.08
CA VAL A 550 3.80 34.87 10.52
C VAL A 550 4.42 34.02 9.41
N ARG A 551 5.41 33.20 9.75
CA ARG A 551 6.10 32.29 8.85
C ARG A 551 5.70 30.85 9.15
N PHE A 552 5.28 30.09 8.15
CA PHE A 552 4.95 28.68 8.27
C PHE A 552 6.10 27.80 7.79
N TYR A 553 6.38 26.73 8.53
CA TYR A 553 7.46 25.79 8.25
C TYR A 553 6.94 24.35 8.18
N ALA A 554 7.55 23.54 7.31
CA ALA A 554 7.42 22.09 7.29
C ALA A 554 8.82 21.46 7.23
N ASP A 555 9.16 20.59 8.18
CA ASP A 555 10.46 19.92 8.27
C ASP A 555 11.65 20.91 8.15
N ASP A 556 11.55 22.01 8.90
CA ASP A 556 12.49 23.15 8.90
C ASP A 556 12.56 23.97 7.59
N LEU A 557 11.81 23.59 6.55
CA LEU A 557 11.70 24.34 5.30
C LEU A 557 10.61 25.41 5.41
N LEU A 558 10.95 26.65 5.05
CA LEU A 558 9.98 27.74 4.99
C LEU A 558 8.98 27.46 3.85
N ILE A 559 7.71 27.31 4.21
CA ILE A 559 6.60 27.16 3.26
C ILE A 559 6.10 28.52 2.80
N ALA A 560 5.78 29.41 3.75
CA ALA A 560 5.18 30.71 3.44
C ALA A 560 5.49 31.78 4.50
N THR A 561 5.39 33.04 4.09
CA THR A 561 5.40 34.22 4.97
C THR A 561 4.13 35.03 4.74
N VAL A 562 3.29 35.17 5.76
CA VAL A 562 2.01 35.88 5.71
C VAL A 562 2.10 37.14 6.57
N THR A 563 1.82 38.31 5.97
CA THR A 563 2.03 39.62 6.63
C THR A 563 0.75 40.30 7.10
N GLN A 564 -0.42 39.71 6.81
CA GLN A 564 -1.73 40.24 7.20
C GLN A 564 -2.59 39.15 7.82
N SER A 565 -3.39 39.52 8.82
CA SER A 565 -4.37 38.63 9.46
C SER A 565 -5.66 38.57 8.61
N PRO A 566 -6.33 37.40 8.49
CA PRO A 566 -6.01 36.11 9.09
C PRO A 566 -4.75 35.47 8.49
N TYR A 567 -3.88 34.91 9.34
CA TYR A 567 -2.62 34.30 8.89
C TYR A 567 -2.89 32.88 8.38
N GLN A 568 -3.09 32.75 7.07
CA GLN A 568 -3.45 31.49 6.41
C GLN A 568 -2.62 31.27 5.14
N HIS A 569 -2.31 30.00 4.84
CA HIS A 569 -1.66 29.60 3.60
C HIS A 569 -2.02 28.15 3.23
N GLU A 570 -2.16 27.86 1.93
CA GLU A 570 -2.34 26.49 1.42
C GLU A 570 -0.98 25.85 1.14
N TRP A 571 -0.59 24.86 1.94
CA TRP A 571 0.60 24.07 1.67
C TRP A 571 0.31 23.01 0.59
N LEU A 572 0.89 23.19 -0.58
CA LEU A 572 0.67 22.35 -1.75
C LEU A 572 1.81 21.36 -1.95
N GLY A 573 1.47 20.13 -2.37
CA GLY A 573 2.46 19.13 -2.78
C GLY A 573 3.25 18.50 -1.62
N ALA A 574 2.63 18.40 -0.43
CA ALA A 574 3.20 17.66 0.69
C ALA A 574 3.58 16.23 0.27
N GLN A 575 4.77 15.80 0.68
CA GLN A 575 5.32 14.48 0.32
C GLN A 575 4.69 13.40 1.20
N LEU A 576 4.94 12.11 0.91
CA LEU A 576 4.48 11.03 1.77
C LEU A 576 5.27 10.96 3.08
N GLY A 577 4.58 10.57 4.15
CA GLY A 577 5.17 10.28 5.44
C GLY A 577 4.83 11.32 6.51
N GLN A 578 5.62 11.31 7.58
CA GLN A 578 5.43 12.17 8.75
C GLN A 578 6.08 13.53 8.50
N HIS A 579 5.36 14.61 8.79
CA HIS A 579 5.82 15.98 8.66
C HIS A 579 5.66 16.75 9.97
N GLN A 580 6.61 17.63 10.27
CA GLN A 580 6.57 18.54 11.41
C GLN A 580 6.25 19.96 10.95
N LEU A 581 5.10 20.49 11.36
CA LEU A 581 4.60 21.80 11.00
C LEU A 581 4.63 22.76 12.19
N TYR A 582 5.08 24.01 11.98
CA TYR A 582 5.02 25.05 13.00
C TYR A 582 4.99 26.45 12.38
N ALA A 583 4.59 27.44 13.18
CA ALA A 583 4.55 28.84 12.81
C ALA A 583 5.51 29.68 13.66
N ILE A 584 6.12 30.72 13.08
CA ILE A 584 6.92 31.74 13.77
C ILE A 584 6.30 33.11 13.53
N ALA A 585 5.87 33.80 14.58
CA ALA A 585 5.42 35.18 14.51
C ALA A 585 6.57 36.15 14.81
N THR A 586 6.60 37.31 14.15
CA THR A 586 7.52 38.42 14.43
C THR A 586 6.73 39.71 14.67
N ASP A 587 7.02 40.44 15.75
CA ASP A 587 6.38 41.73 16.04
C ASP A 587 7.20 42.96 15.59
N SER A 588 6.60 44.15 15.67
CA SER A 588 7.23 45.42 15.26
C SER A 588 8.39 45.88 16.16
N LYS A 589 8.68 45.15 17.25
CA LYS A 589 9.87 45.34 18.09
C LYS A 589 10.98 44.35 17.76
N GLY A 590 10.74 43.45 16.81
CA GLY A 590 11.66 42.39 16.41
C GLY A 590 11.67 41.21 17.37
N ASN A 591 10.67 41.07 18.26
CA ASN A 591 10.52 39.85 19.04
C ASN A 591 9.99 38.74 18.14
N GLU A 592 10.47 37.51 18.34
CA GLU A 592 9.99 36.32 17.65
C GLU A 592 9.50 35.29 18.63
N GLN A 593 8.46 34.55 18.24
CA GLN A 593 7.95 33.41 19.00
C GLN A 593 7.59 32.29 18.04
N THR A 594 7.88 31.06 18.44
CA THR A 594 7.52 29.83 17.72
C THR A 594 6.31 29.17 18.38
N SER A 595 5.40 28.64 17.57
CA SER A 595 4.28 27.84 18.05
C SER A 595 4.75 26.48 18.57
N VAL A 596 3.82 25.71 19.13
CA VAL A 596 4.01 24.25 19.23
C VAL A 596 4.12 23.64 17.83
N VAL A 597 4.82 22.51 17.74
CA VAL A 597 4.94 21.71 16.52
C VAL A 597 3.72 20.80 16.41
N SER A 598 3.10 20.77 15.23
CA SER A 598 2.06 19.83 14.82
C SER A 598 2.69 18.74 13.94
N HIS A 599 2.55 17.49 14.36
CA HIS A 599 2.97 16.32 13.62
C HIS A 599 1.80 15.85 12.78
N ILE A 600 2.00 15.70 11.48
CA ILE A 600 0.94 15.20 10.58
C ILE A 600 1.48 14.05 9.74
N GLU A 601 0.58 13.20 9.26
CA GLU A 601 0.92 12.12 8.35
C GLU A 601 0.28 12.38 6.98
N VAL A 602 1.10 12.36 5.92
CA VAL A 602 0.60 12.37 4.56
C VAL A 602 0.67 10.95 4.01
N LYS A 603 -0.50 10.35 3.83
CA LYS A 603 -0.65 9.00 3.30
C LYS A 603 -0.80 9.01 1.78
N GLU A 604 -0.48 7.87 1.20
CA GLU A 604 -0.61 7.67 -0.23
C GLU A 604 -2.09 7.65 -0.63
N ALA A 605 -2.39 8.32 -1.74
CA ALA A 605 -3.69 8.15 -2.37
C ALA A 605 -3.77 6.73 -2.92
N LYS A 606 -4.62 5.87 -2.34
CA LYS A 606 -5.07 4.66 -3.05
C LYS A 606 -5.66 5.13 -4.39
N PRO A 607 -5.29 4.56 -5.55
CA PRO A 607 -5.91 4.90 -6.81
C PRO A 607 -7.32 4.32 -6.76
N ASP A 608 -8.28 5.11 -6.29
CA ASP A 608 -9.71 4.79 -6.39
C ASP A 608 -10.20 4.96 -7.83
N THR A 609 -9.46 4.34 -8.76
CA THR A 609 -9.80 4.24 -10.17
C THR A 609 -10.73 3.07 -10.43
N GLY A 610 -10.74 2.08 -9.52
CA GLY A 610 -11.39 0.79 -9.73
C GLY A 610 -10.75 -0.05 -10.83
N LEU A 611 -9.67 0.40 -11.48
CA LEU A 611 -9.11 -0.29 -12.65
C LEU A 611 -8.54 -1.67 -12.30
N ARG A 612 -7.90 -1.82 -11.13
CA ARG A 612 -7.32 -3.11 -10.70
C ARG A 612 -8.38 -4.22 -10.72
N ASP A 613 -9.55 -3.93 -10.14
CA ASP A 613 -10.60 -4.92 -9.93
C ASP A 613 -11.68 -4.89 -11.01
N ASN A 614 -11.58 -3.98 -11.99
CA ASN A 614 -12.51 -3.90 -13.10
C ASN A 614 -12.38 -5.16 -13.99
N PRO A 615 -13.42 -6.00 -14.11
CA PRO A 615 -13.35 -7.22 -14.90
C PRO A 615 -13.46 -6.99 -16.43
N ASP A 616 -13.74 -5.76 -16.88
CA ASP A 616 -13.92 -5.39 -18.29
C ASP A 616 -13.31 -4.01 -18.57
N ARG A 617 -11.98 -3.95 -18.57
CA ARG A 617 -11.21 -2.71 -18.70
C ARG A 617 -11.25 -2.17 -20.13
N SER A 618 -11.42 -0.85 -20.25
CA SER A 618 -11.35 -0.13 -21.52
C SER A 618 -10.13 0.80 -21.51
N ILE A 619 -9.06 0.38 -22.17
CA ILE A 619 -7.74 1.04 -22.08
C ILE A 619 -7.36 1.64 -23.44
N THR A 620 -6.63 2.74 -23.46
CA THR A 620 -6.00 3.23 -24.70
C THR A 620 -4.62 3.82 -24.47
N TYR A 621 -3.72 3.62 -25.43
CA TYR A 621 -2.50 4.41 -25.53
C TYR A 621 -2.85 5.85 -25.93
N LEU A 622 -2.08 6.80 -25.43
CA LEU A 622 -2.24 8.24 -25.63
C LEU A 622 -0.90 8.84 -26.03
N THR A 623 -0.74 9.09 -27.33
CA THR A 623 0.52 9.59 -27.89
C THR A 623 0.65 11.10 -27.74
N SER A 624 1.83 11.59 -27.35
CA SER A 624 2.09 13.03 -27.20
C SER A 624 1.90 13.84 -28.49
N TRP A 625 2.32 13.32 -29.64
CA TRP A 625 2.36 14.04 -30.93
C TRP A 625 0.99 14.23 -31.62
N GLY A 626 -0.10 13.84 -30.95
CA GLY A 626 -1.46 13.86 -31.50
C GLY A 626 -2.49 14.61 -30.66
N LEU A 627 -2.10 15.05 -29.46
CA LEU A 627 -2.98 15.67 -28.47
C LEU A 627 -3.20 17.16 -28.77
N THR A 628 -4.09 17.43 -29.73
CA THR A 628 -4.36 18.80 -30.21
C THR A 628 -5.73 19.35 -29.79
N ASN A 629 -6.63 18.50 -29.28
CA ASN A 629 -7.98 18.89 -28.87
C ASN A 629 -8.41 18.19 -27.57
N ILE A 630 -8.25 18.90 -26.45
CA ILE A 630 -8.53 18.41 -25.08
C ILE A 630 -10.02 18.17 -24.87
N GLU A 631 -10.89 19.03 -25.44
CA GLU A 631 -12.35 18.91 -25.29
C GLU A 631 -12.87 17.59 -25.86
N GLU A 632 -12.33 17.14 -26.99
CA GLU A 632 -12.68 15.83 -27.56
C GLU A 632 -12.17 14.68 -26.70
N LEU A 633 -10.95 14.79 -26.15
CA LEU A 633 -10.44 13.78 -25.23
C LEU A 633 -11.31 13.65 -23.97
N GLN A 634 -11.86 14.74 -23.45
CA GLN A 634 -12.77 14.73 -22.29
C GLN A 634 -14.06 13.94 -22.52
N ARG A 635 -14.48 13.75 -23.79
CA ARG A 635 -15.64 12.91 -24.17
C ARG A 635 -15.34 11.41 -24.18
N SER A 636 -14.07 11.00 -24.12
CA SER A 636 -13.72 9.58 -24.11
C SER A 636 -14.26 8.89 -22.85
N GLN A 637 -14.64 7.62 -22.95
CA GLN A 637 -15.27 6.86 -21.86
C GLN A 637 -14.35 5.77 -21.27
N GLY A 638 -13.08 5.72 -21.68
CA GLY A 638 -12.14 4.68 -21.22
C GLY A 638 -11.82 4.77 -19.74
N ASP A 639 -11.45 3.63 -19.17
CA ASP A 639 -11.05 3.48 -17.78
C ASP A 639 -9.59 3.90 -17.57
N ALA A 640 -8.71 3.68 -18.55
CA ALA A 640 -7.28 3.98 -18.44
C ALA A 640 -6.65 4.54 -19.72
N TYR A 641 -5.65 5.41 -19.53
CA TYR A 641 -4.91 6.11 -20.58
C TYR A 641 -3.41 5.94 -20.34
N PHE A 642 -2.74 5.31 -21.29
CA PHE A 642 -1.31 5.04 -21.21
C PHE A 642 -0.55 6.16 -21.92
N LEU A 643 0.14 7.00 -21.16
CA LEU A 643 0.96 8.09 -21.65
C LEU A 643 2.20 7.50 -22.33
N SER A 644 2.30 7.69 -23.64
CA SER A 644 3.27 6.98 -24.48
C SER A 644 4.31 7.95 -25.07
N PHE A 645 5.62 7.74 -24.89
CA PHE A 645 6.29 6.65 -24.15
C PHE A 645 7.31 7.18 -23.14
N GLY A 646 7.61 6.37 -22.13
CA GLY A 646 8.70 6.57 -21.19
C GLY A 646 9.93 5.72 -21.50
N LYS A 647 11.09 6.20 -21.07
CA LYS A 647 12.34 5.41 -20.98
C LYS A 647 13.11 5.74 -19.71
N TRP A 648 14.05 4.88 -19.35
CA TRP A 648 15.03 5.12 -18.29
C TRP A 648 16.45 4.83 -18.80
N ASP A 649 17.44 5.17 -17.97
CA ASP A 649 18.84 4.71 -18.10
C ASP A 649 19.28 3.91 -16.86
N SER A 650 20.50 3.38 -16.85
CA SER A 650 21.03 2.58 -15.72
C SER A 650 21.18 3.37 -14.41
N ALA A 651 21.18 4.71 -14.47
CA ALA A 651 21.20 5.57 -13.29
C ALA A 651 19.79 5.86 -12.75
N GLY A 652 18.74 5.39 -13.43
CA GLY A 652 17.35 5.63 -13.07
C GLY A 652 16.80 6.95 -13.61
N ASN A 653 17.50 7.66 -14.50
CA ASN A 653 16.97 8.91 -15.06
C ASN A 653 15.81 8.61 -16.00
N ILE A 654 14.61 9.08 -15.66
CA ILE A 654 13.40 8.87 -16.46
C ILE A 654 13.21 10.02 -17.46
N GLN A 655 12.85 9.68 -18.70
CA GLN A 655 12.46 10.62 -19.75
C GLN A 655 11.15 10.16 -20.37
N ILE A 656 10.19 11.08 -20.53
CA ILE A 656 8.90 10.82 -21.18
C ILE A 656 8.84 11.63 -22.48
N SER A 657 8.25 11.07 -23.53
CA SER A 657 8.09 11.72 -24.84
C SER A 657 7.45 13.10 -24.73
N ASP A 658 7.98 14.05 -25.51
CA ASP A 658 7.52 15.44 -25.62
C ASP A 658 7.17 16.12 -24.29
N ASP A 659 7.93 15.80 -23.25
CA ASP A 659 7.81 16.38 -21.91
C ASP A 659 6.37 16.30 -21.34
N MET A 660 5.63 15.23 -21.64
CA MET A 660 4.25 15.03 -21.19
C MET A 660 4.06 15.16 -19.67
N LEU A 661 5.10 14.94 -18.88
CA LEU A 661 5.08 15.05 -17.42
C LEU A 661 5.85 16.27 -16.87
N THR A 662 6.42 17.13 -17.74
CA THR A 662 7.28 18.24 -17.33
C THR A 662 6.61 19.58 -17.67
N PRO A 663 5.85 20.20 -16.76
CA PRO A 663 5.18 21.46 -17.07
C PRO A 663 6.15 22.64 -17.03
N SER A 664 6.18 23.45 -18.10
CA SER A 664 6.72 24.82 -18.05
C SER A 664 5.55 25.79 -17.94
N TYR A 665 5.26 26.26 -16.72
CA TYR A 665 4.16 27.20 -16.49
C TYR A 665 4.33 28.48 -17.29
N ASN A 666 3.29 28.85 -18.03
CA ASN A 666 3.14 30.16 -18.65
C ASN A 666 1.66 30.54 -18.63
N SER A 667 1.36 31.72 -18.08
CA SER A 667 -0.01 32.21 -17.87
C SER A 667 -0.81 32.32 -19.18
N ASP A 668 -0.12 32.52 -20.31
CA ASP A 668 -0.66 32.71 -21.64
C ASP A 668 -0.58 31.46 -22.54
N TRP A 669 0.08 30.39 -22.11
CA TRP A 669 0.16 29.16 -22.89
C TRP A 669 0.64 27.99 -22.04
N MET A 670 0.01 26.83 -22.19
CA MET A 670 0.44 25.59 -21.58
C MET A 670 0.56 24.52 -22.66
N SER A 671 1.46 23.55 -22.46
CA SER A 671 1.64 22.46 -23.43
C SER A 671 0.36 21.63 -23.57
N PRO A 672 -0.20 21.48 -24.78
CA PRO A 672 -1.39 20.64 -24.98
C PRO A 672 -1.19 19.19 -24.51
N THR A 673 0.03 18.66 -24.61
CA THR A 673 0.35 17.28 -24.21
C THR A 673 0.23 17.08 -22.70
N TYR A 674 0.74 18.03 -21.92
CA TYR A 674 0.63 18.04 -20.46
C TYR A 674 -0.81 18.32 -20.00
N GLN A 675 -1.47 19.30 -20.62
CA GLN A 675 -2.85 19.64 -20.25
C GLN A 675 -3.85 18.52 -20.51
N SER A 676 -3.68 17.79 -21.62
CA SER A 676 -4.64 16.76 -22.05
C SER A 676 -4.91 15.71 -20.98
N TRP A 677 -3.87 15.19 -20.34
CA TRP A 677 -4.04 14.14 -19.32
C TRP A 677 -4.32 14.73 -17.94
N THR A 678 -3.68 15.85 -17.57
CA THR A 678 -3.88 16.46 -16.25
C THR A 678 -5.29 17.00 -16.08
N GLU A 679 -5.84 17.69 -17.08
CA GLU A 679 -7.21 18.18 -17.03
C GLU A 679 -8.23 17.04 -17.11
N LEU A 680 -7.97 16.00 -17.90
CA LEU A 680 -8.84 14.82 -17.96
C LEU A 680 -8.92 14.12 -16.61
N LYS A 681 -7.77 13.83 -15.98
CA LYS A 681 -7.72 13.18 -14.66
C LYS A 681 -8.36 14.04 -13.58
N HIS A 682 -8.13 15.36 -13.62
CA HIS A 682 -8.72 16.28 -12.65
C HIS A 682 -10.24 16.35 -12.78
N ALA A 683 -10.77 16.36 -14.01
CA ALA A 683 -12.21 16.36 -14.26
C ALA A 683 -12.86 15.01 -13.95
N GLN A 684 -12.13 13.90 -14.12
CA GLN A 684 -12.63 12.54 -13.97
C GLN A 684 -11.64 11.70 -13.14
N PRO A 685 -11.63 11.85 -11.80
CA PRO A 685 -10.62 11.25 -10.92
C PRO A 685 -10.53 9.72 -10.97
N ARG A 686 -11.61 9.03 -11.39
CA ARG A 686 -11.65 7.57 -11.53
C ARG A 686 -10.90 7.04 -12.75
N LYS A 687 -10.53 7.90 -13.72
CA LYS A 687 -9.74 7.47 -14.87
C LYS A 687 -8.29 7.24 -14.46
N ALA A 688 -7.73 6.10 -14.83
CA ALA A 688 -6.33 5.81 -14.57
C ALA A 688 -5.42 6.49 -15.61
N MET A 689 -4.39 7.19 -15.14
CA MET A 689 -3.29 7.71 -15.94
C MET A 689 -2.06 6.88 -15.64
N MET A 690 -1.59 6.12 -16.62
CA MET A 690 -0.42 5.25 -16.48
C MET A 690 0.64 5.67 -17.49
N VAL A 691 1.91 5.46 -17.18
CA VAL A 691 3.00 5.72 -18.13
C VAL A 691 3.47 4.41 -18.74
N ALA A 692 3.41 4.30 -20.08
CA ALA A 692 3.92 3.13 -20.78
C ALA A 692 5.42 3.31 -21.08
N PHE A 693 6.24 2.42 -20.50
CA PHE A 693 7.69 2.42 -20.65
C PHE A 693 8.11 1.38 -21.68
N GLY A 694 8.92 1.80 -22.66
CA GLY A 694 9.40 0.92 -23.74
C GLY A 694 8.70 1.17 -25.07
N GLY A 695 8.09 0.11 -25.61
CA GLY A 695 7.65 0.01 -27.00
C GLY A 695 8.83 -0.01 -27.99
N ALA A 696 8.53 -0.25 -29.27
CA ALA A 696 9.53 -0.30 -30.34
C ALA A 696 10.49 0.91 -30.41
N THR A 697 10.09 2.08 -29.89
CA THR A 697 10.92 3.30 -29.90
C THR A 697 12.07 3.26 -28.90
N TYR A 698 11.86 2.63 -27.75
CA TYR A 698 12.80 2.68 -26.62
C TYR A 698 13.32 1.30 -26.19
N GLU A 699 13.25 0.27 -27.05
CA GLU A 699 13.66 -1.11 -26.76
C GLU A 699 15.06 -1.24 -26.09
N SER A 700 16.00 -0.33 -26.35
CA SER A 700 17.35 -0.41 -25.79
C SER A 700 17.40 -0.24 -24.26
N MET A 701 16.40 0.42 -23.67
CA MET A 701 16.34 0.72 -22.22
C MET A 701 16.24 -0.54 -21.35
N TRP A 702 15.76 -1.65 -21.92
CA TRP A 702 15.66 -2.92 -21.20
C TRP A 702 17.03 -3.46 -20.79
N ASN A 703 18.10 -3.07 -21.50
CA ASN A 703 19.47 -3.43 -21.16
C ASN A 703 19.97 -2.74 -19.88
N ASP A 704 19.39 -1.60 -19.50
CA ASP A 704 19.80 -0.84 -18.32
C ASP A 704 19.41 -1.53 -17.00
N MET A 705 18.57 -2.59 -17.08
CA MET A 705 18.20 -3.44 -15.95
C MET A 705 19.19 -4.59 -15.69
N ALA A 706 20.31 -4.66 -16.42
CA ALA A 706 21.24 -5.80 -16.36
C ALA A 706 21.89 -6.00 -14.99
N THR A 707 22.06 -4.92 -14.20
CA THR A 707 22.68 -4.97 -12.88
C THR A 707 21.66 -4.76 -11.78
N GLU A 708 21.90 -5.35 -10.61
CA GLU A 708 21.06 -5.15 -9.42
C GLU A 708 20.94 -3.67 -9.04
N GLN A 709 22.06 -2.94 -9.02
CA GLN A 709 22.06 -1.52 -8.72
C GLN A 709 21.24 -0.71 -9.75
N GLY A 710 21.35 -1.05 -11.04
CA GLY A 710 20.54 -0.44 -12.09
C GLY A 710 19.06 -0.62 -11.82
N ARG A 711 18.63 -1.85 -11.52
CA ARG A 711 17.22 -2.14 -11.17
C ARG A 711 16.76 -1.40 -9.92
N GLN A 712 17.59 -1.28 -8.88
CA GLN A 712 17.24 -0.50 -7.70
C GLN A 712 17.07 1.00 -8.01
N ASN A 713 17.97 1.58 -8.81
CA ASN A 713 17.90 2.98 -9.21
C ASN A 713 16.62 3.26 -10.03
N ILE A 714 16.31 2.37 -10.98
CA ILE A 714 15.11 2.44 -11.81
C ILE A 714 13.86 2.30 -10.93
N ALA A 715 13.80 1.31 -10.04
CA ALA A 715 12.67 1.11 -9.12
C ALA A 715 12.39 2.36 -8.29
N ASN A 716 13.41 2.93 -7.64
CA ASN A 716 13.28 4.13 -6.82
C ASN A 716 12.76 5.32 -7.63
N SER A 717 13.22 5.46 -8.87
CA SER A 717 12.84 6.57 -9.75
C SER A 717 11.41 6.42 -10.27
N LEU A 718 10.98 5.19 -10.56
CA LEU A 718 9.60 4.88 -10.97
C LEU A 718 8.61 5.09 -9.81
N VAL A 719 8.97 4.67 -8.60
CA VAL A 719 8.18 4.94 -7.38
C VAL A 719 8.07 6.45 -7.15
N LYS A 720 9.19 7.19 -7.26
CA LYS A 720 9.18 8.65 -7.16
C LYS A 720 8.27 9.31 -8.20
N LEU A 721 8.30 8.83 -9.45
CA LEU A 721 7.45 9.34 -10.52
C LEU A 721 5.97 9.14 -10.20
N MET A 722 5.58 7.93 -9.78
CA MET A 722 4.19 7.61 -9.44
C MET A 722 3.69 8.39 -8.21
N ASN A 723 4.60 8.77 -7.31
CA ASN A 723 4.30 9.54 -6.10
C ASN A 723 4.51 11.04 -6.29
N GLN A 724 4.81 11.51 -7.49
CA GLN A 724 4.94 12.94 -7.75
C GLN A 724 3.55 13.57 -7.95
N PRO A 725 3.19 14.65 -7.23
CA PRO A 725 2.03 15.44 -7.56
C PRO A 725 2.29 16.30 -8.80
N TYR A 726 1.33 16.32 -9.73
CA TYR A 726 1.40 17.06 -10.98
C TYR A 726 0.36 18.19 -10.97
N PRO A 727 0.78 19.47 -11.09
CA PRO A 727 -0.14 20.60 -11.05
C PRO A 727 -1.06 20.62 -12.27
N VAL A 728 -2.33 20.95 -12.05
CA VAL A 728 -3.36 21.11 -13.09
C VAL A 728 -3.55 22.61 -13.32
N TYR A 729 -3.26 23.07 -14.53
CA TYR A 729 -3.43 24.48 -14.89
C TYR A 729 -4.62 24.65 -15.83
N LYS A 730 -5.57 25.52 -15.47
CA LYS A 730 -6.79 25.79 -16.26
C LYS A 730 -7.02 27.28 -16.46
N ARG A 731 -7.70 27.62 -17.56
CA ARG A 731 -8.20 28.97 -17.83
C ARG A 731 -9.65 29.12 -17.42
N ASN A 732 -10.05 30.37 -17.20
CA ASN A 732 -11.41 30.77 -16.89
C ASN A 732 -11.95 30.06 -15.65
N LEU A 733 -11.08 29.80 -14.67
CA LEU A 733 -11.49 29.24 -13.38
C LEU A 733 -12.39 30.26 -12.66
N LYS A 734 -13.38 29.75 -11.94
CA LYS A 734 -14.08 30.56 -10.95
C LYS A 734 -13.17 30.76 -9.73
N PRO A 735 -13.33 31.84 -8.95
CA PRO A 735 -12.54 32.07 -7.75
C PRO A 735 -12.50 30.87 -6.79
N GLU A 736 -13.62 30.17 -6.63
CA GLU A 736 -13.74 28.98 -5.78
C GLU A 736 -13.09 27.71 -6.34
N GLU A 737 -12.72 27.68 -7.63
CA GLU A 737 -12.05 26.54 -8.27
C GLU A 737 -10.52 26.69 -8.28
N MET A 738 -10.01 27.87 -7.93
CA MET A 738 -8.58 28.15 -7.87
C MET A 738 -7.99 27.61 -6.57
N VAL A 739 -6.86 26.90 -6.69
CA VAL A 739 -6.11 26.35 -5.56
C VAL A 739 -4.83 27.16 -5.40
N GLY A 740 -4.54 27.60 -4.17
CA GLY A 740 -3.34 28.37 -3.85
C GLY A 740 -3.41 29.84 -4.25
N GLU A 741 -2.23 30.47 -4.33
CA GLU A 741 -2.11 31.88 -4.69
C GLU A 741 -2.39 32.13 -6.18
N CYS A 742 -2.83 33.34 -6.48
CA CYS A 742 -3.02 33.76 -7.86
C CYS A 742 -1.68 33.80 -8.62
N LEU A 743 -1.55 32.99 -9.67
CA LEU A 743 -0.32 32.86 -10.45
C LEU A 743 -0.19 33.90 -11.57
N ALA A 744 -1.27 34.57 -11.93
CA ALA A 744 -1.26 35.64 -12.92
C ALA A 744 -2.29 36.71 -12.59
N THR A 745 -1.84 37.96 -12.48
CA THR A 745 -2.70 39.11 -12.17
C THR A 745 -2.96 39.97 -13.39
N ASP A 746 -4.08 40.69 -13.38
CA ASP A 746 -4.38 41.73 -14.36
C ASP A 746 -3.57 43.01 -14.07
N TRP A 747 -3.80 44.04 -14.89
CA TRP A 747 -3.13 45.34 -14.76
C TRP A 747 -3.45 46.10 -13.46
N SER A 748 -4.50 45.69 -12.73
CA SER A 748 -4.91 46.27 -11.45
C SER A 748 -4.35 45.51 -10.24
N GLY A 749 -3.63 44.41 -10.48
CA GLY A 749 -3.09 43.53 -9.44
C GLY A 749 -4.11 42.55 -8.87
N GLN A 750 -5.30 42.45 -9.49
CA GLN A 750 -6.31 41.43 -9.16
C GLN A 750 -6.04 40.15 -9.95
N CYS A 751 -6.57 39.02 -9.50
CA CYS A 751 -6.34 37.76 -10.20
C CYS A 751 -6.98 37.74 -11.60
N ASP A 752 -6.20 37.42 -12.63
CA ASP A 752 -6.69 37.31 -14.00
C ASP A 752 -7.10 35.87 -14.28
N TYR A 753 -8.38 35.57 -14.03
CA TYR A 753 -8.96 34.25 -14.25
C TYR A 753 -9.00 33.84 -15.72
N SER A 754 -8.80 34.76 -16.68
CA SER A 754 -8.72 34.39 -18.10
C SER A 754 -7.40 33.68 -18.48
N LYS A 755 -6.40 33.78 -17.60
CA LYS A 755 -5.09 33.14 -17.72
C LYS A 755 -5.08 31.76 -17.07
N TYR A 756 -4.02 31.00 -17.32
CA TYR A 756 -3.79 29.74 -16.63
C TYR A 756 -3.54 29.99 -15.15
N GLN A 757 -4.42 29.45 -14.31
CA GLN A 757 -4.29 29.42 -12.85
C GLN A 757 -4.23 27.97 -12.40
N LEU A 758 -3.77 27.74 -11.16
CA LEU A 758 -3.71 26.42 -10.58
C LEU A 758 -5.12 25.99 -10.15
N ALA A 759 -5.59 24.85 -10.68
CA ALA A 759 -6.88 24.24 -10.37
C ALA A 759 -6.77 23.10 -9.34
N GLY A 760 -5.56 22.60 -9.09
CA GLY A 760 -5.30 21.50 -8.18
C GLY A 760 -4.13 20.64 -8.64
N TYR A 761 -4.08 19.41 -8.13
CA TYR A 761 -3.05 18.43 -8.47
C TYR A 761 -3.66 17.09 -8.83
N VAL A 762 -2.96 16.34 -9.66
CA VAL A 762 -3.24 14.94 -9.99
C VAL A 762 -1.97 14.11 -9.82
N SER A 763 -2.11 12.79 -9.81
CA SER A 763 -0.99 11.84 -9.74
C SER A 763 -1.04 10.87 -10.91
N ILE A 764 0.08 10.19 -11.14
CA ILE A 764 0.13 9.00 -11.99
C ILE A 764 -0.34 7.80 -11.16
N ASP A 765 -1.29 7.04 -11.68
CA ASP A 765 -1.93 5.92 -11.00
C ASP A 765 -1.12 4.63 -11.13
N GLY A 766 -0.19 4.57 -12.10
CA GLY A 766 0.61 3.38 -12.33
C GLY A 766 1.56 3.46 -13.53
N ILE A 767 2.17 2.33 -13.86
CA ILE A 767 3.06 2.18 -15.01
C ILE A 767 2.74 0.91 -15.79
N ASP A 768 3.01 0.95 -17.08
CA ASP A 768 2.97 -0.21 -17.96
C ASP A 768 4.39 -0.53 -18.44
N PHE A 769 4.76 -1.81 -18.35
CA PHE A 769 5.98 -2.32 -18.97
C PHE A 769 5.63 -2.77 -20.39
N ASP A 770 5.87 -1.92 -21.38
CA ASP A 770 5.63 -2.24 -22.79
C ASP A 770 6.83 -3.00 -23.37
N TYR A 771 6.92 -4.27 -22.97
CA TYR A 771 8.10 -5.11 -23.09
C TYR A 771 8.23 -5.74 -24.48
N GLU A 772 8.73 -4.93 -25.39
CA GLU A 772 8.98 -5.26 -26.79
C GLU A 772 10.45 -5.00 -27.19
N THR A 773 11.04 -5.94 -27.94
CA THR A 773 12.39 -5.93 -28.49
C THR A 773 12.44 -6.65 -29.83
N THR A 774 13.27 -6.17 -30.75
CA THR A 774 13.49 -6.80 -32.05
C THR A 774 14.15 -8.18 -31.93
N ALA A 775 15.01 -8.37 -30.92
CA ALA A 775 15.62 -9.66 -30.63
C ALA A 775 14.71 -10.51 -29.75
N ARG A 776 14.79 -11.84 -29.88
CA ARG A 776 14.12 -12.77 -28.95
C ARG A 776 14.60 -12.50 -27.52
N LEU A 777 13.67 -12.40 -26.59
CA LEU A 777 13.94 -12.23 -25.17
C LEU A 777 14.67 -13.46 -24.61
N THR A 778 15.54 -13.21 -23.65
CA THR A 778 16.26 -14.26 -22.92
C THR A 778 15.63 -14.44 -21.55
N GLU A 779 15.76 -15.64 -20.98
CA GLU A 779 15.31 -15.89 -19.60
C GLU A 779 15.98 -14.92 -18.62
N GLN A 780 17.26 -14.57 -18.81
CA GLN A 780 17.93 -13.58 -17.96
C GLN A 780 17.29 -12.19 -18.07
N SER A 781 16.86 -11.78 -19.27
CA SER A 781 16.16 -10.51 -19.46
C SER A 781 14.82 -10.50 -18.73
N ASN A 782 14.06 -11.60 -18.78
CA ASN A 782 12.83 -11.76 -18.00
C ASN A 782 13.10 -11.70 -16.50
N ARG A 783 14.13 -12.37 -16.00
CA ARG A 783 14.51 -12.33 -14.58
C ARG A 783 14.90 -10.93 -14.12
N ASN A 784 15.53 -10.15 -14.99
CA ASN A 784 15.84 -8.75 -14.67
C ASN A 784 14.55 -7.90 -14.55
N LEU A 785 13.58 -8.10 -15.44
CA LEU A 785 12.30 -7.39 -15.35
C LEU A 785 11.47 -7.88 -14.14
N GLU A 786 11.47 -9.17 -13.86
CA GLU A 786 10.84 -9.76 -12.66
C GLU A 786 11.36 -9.12 -11.37
N ASP A 787 12.69 -9.04 -11.18
CA ASP A 787 13.31 -8.41 -10.01
C ASP A 787 12.95 -6.91 -9.92
N LEU A 788 12.88 -6.21 -11.07
CA LEU A 788 12.44 -4.81 -11.08
C LEU A 788 10.98 -4.67 -10.63
N ILE A 789 10.07 -5.49 -11.16
CA ILE A 789 8.64 -5.50 -10.79
C ILE A 789 8.48 -5.77 -9.29
N GLN A 790 9.21 -6.75 -8.76
CA GLN A 790 9.16 -7.09 -7.32
C GLN A 790 9.65 -5.92 -6.45
N ARG A 791 10.75 -5.24 -6.83
CA ARG A 791 11.27 -4.07 -6.11
C ARG A 791 10.31 -2.88 -6.10
N ILE A 792 9.55 -2.69 -7.18
CA ILE A 792 8.53 -1.64 -7.27
C ILE A 792 7.33 -2.04 -6.41
N ARG A 793 6.79 -3.25 -6.60
CA ARG A 793 5.64 -3.75 -5.85
C ARG A 793 5.90 -3.78 -4.35
N ALA A 794 7.11 -4.09 -3.90
CA ALA A 794 7.48 -4.04 -2.47
C ALA A 794 7.44 -2.62 -1.87
N GLN A 795 7.58 -1.57 -2.69
CA GLN A 795 7.56 -0.18 -2.23
C GLN A 795 6.17 0.46 -2.30
N VAL A 796 5.41 0.13 -3.35
CA VAL A 796 4.07 0.72 -3.58
C VAL A 796 2.95 -0.18 -3.07
N GLY A 797 3.21 -1.46 -2.82
CA GLY A 797 2.16 -2.42 -2.50
C GLY A 797 1.02 -2.31 -3.51
N ASP A 798 -0.20 -2.20 -3.01
CA ASP A 798 -1.42 -2.08 -3.81
C ASP A 798 -1.87 -0.64 -4.05
N SER A 799 -1.05 0.36 -3.72
CA SER A 799 -1.37 1.77 -3.98
C SER A 799 -1.07 2.23 -5.40
N LYS A 800 -0.50 1.38 -6.26
CA LYS A 800 -0.25 1.70 -7.68
C LYS A 800 -0.57 0.54 -8.61
N LEU A 801 -0.88 0.88 -9.85
CA LEU A 801 -1.15 -0.08 -10.91
C LEU A 801 0.16 -0.44 -11.64
N LEU A 802 0.42 -1.73 -11.83
CA LEU A 802 1.49 -2.25 -12.68
C LEU A 802 0.86 -3.16 -13.73
N SER A 803 1.07 -2.84 -15.00
CA SER A 803 0.68 -3.71 -16.12
C SER A 803 1.89 -4.13 -16.95
N LEU A 804 1.73 -5.24 -17.67
CA LEU A 804 2.75 -5.77 -18.58
C LEU A 804 2.13 -5.93 -19.97
N THR A 805 2.64 -5.16 -20.94
CA THR A 805 2.30 -5.30 -22.36
C THR A 805 3.39 -6.09 -23.07
N THR A 806 3.01 -7.08 -23.89
CA THR A 806 3.99 -7.92 -24.60
C THR A 806 3.39 -8.59 -25.86
N TYR A 807 4.23 -9.30 -26.62
CA TYR A 807 3.91 -9.86 -27.94
C TYR A 807 2.71 -10.80 -27.94
N HIS A 808 1.90 -10.79 -28.99
CA HIS A 808 0.81 -11.75 -29.14
C HIS A 808 1.26 -13.23 -29.13
N VAL A 809 2.43 -13.54 -29.68
CA VAL A 809 3.02 -14.90 -29.66
C VAL A 809 3.81 -15.21 -28.39
N GLY A 810 3.97 -14.26 -27.48
CA GLY A 810 4.90 -14.38 -26.35
C GLY A 810 4.61 -15.57 -25.43
N ALA A 811 3.35 -15.96 -25.31
CA ALA A 811 2.90 -17.12 -24.53
C ALA A 811 2.61 -18.37 -25.37
N ASP A 812 2.83 -18.36 -26.69
CA ASP A 812 2.67 -19.55 -27.53
C ASP A 812 3.69 -20.64 -27.12
N PRO A 813 3.39 -21.94 -27.30
CA PRO A 813 4.37 -22.99 -27.07
C PRO A 813 5.65 -22.79 -27.88
N GLU A 814 6.82 -23.09 -27.30
CA GLU A 814 8.10 -22.97 -28.04
C GLU A 814 8.16 -23.86 -29.29
N SER A 815 7.38 -24.95 -29.30
CA SER A 815 7.22 -25.83 -30.47
C SER A 815 6.60 -25.13 -31.69
N CYS A 816 5.94 -23.98 -31.52
CA CYS A 816 5.39 -23.18 -32.62
C CYS A 816 6.45 -22.56 -33.53
N SER A 817 7.72 -22.58 -33.12
CA SER A 817 8.88 -22.35 -33.98
C SER A 817 8.95 -23.32 -35.16
N ASN A 818 8.44 -24.54 -34.98
CA ASN A 818 8.38 -25.54 -36.03
C ASN A 818 7.14 -25.30 -36.92
N PRO A 819 7.31 -25.01 -38.22
CA PRO A 819 6.19 -24.73 -39.11
C PRO A 819 5.23 -25.91 -39.30
N ALA A 820 5.61 -27.13 -38.91
CA ALA A 820 4.73 -28.30 -38.90
C ALA A 820 3.80 -28.38 -37.69
N VAL A 821 4.01 -27.54 -36.66
CA VAL A 821 3.20 -27.50 -35.43
C VAL A 821 2.14 -26.40 -35.57
N TYR A 822 0.90 -26.76 -35.33
CA TYR A 822 -0.26 -25.85 -35.40
C TYR A 822 -1.08 -25.86 -34.12
N ASP A 823 -0.95 -26.87 -33.27
CA ASP A 823 -1.69 -26.94 -32.02
C ASP A 823 -1.20 -25.83 -31.08
N ASP A 824 -2.16 -25.06 -30.55
CA ASP A 824 -1.94 -23.93 -29.63
C ASP A 824 -1.00 -22.81 -30.13
N CYS A 825 -0.74 -22.71 -31.44
CA CYS A 825 0.01 -21.60 -32.02
C CYS A 825 -0.91 -20.45 -32.46
N SER A 826 -0.78 -19.26 -31.89
CA SER A 826 -1.58 -18.10 -32.31
C SER A 826 -1.19 -17.59 -33.70
N PHE A 827 0.08 -17.75 -34.07
CA PHE A 827 0.64 -17.36 -35.37
C PHE A 827 1.00 -18.59 -36.23
N ILE A 828 0.25 -18.78 -37.32
CA ILE A 828 0.28 -20.02 -38.15
C ILE A 828 0.81 -19.84 -39.57
N GLU A 829 1.48 -18.74 -39.83
CA GLU A 829 1.99 -18.44 -41.15
C GLU A 829 3.15 -19.36 -41.54
N PRO A 830 3.39 -19.58 -42.85
CA PRO A 830 4.49 -20.44 -43.31
C PRO A 830 5.86 -20.00 -42.77
N ALA A 831 6.09 -18.69 -42.70
CA ALA A 831 7.23 -18.11 -42.00
C ALA A 831 6.81 -17.82 -40.56
N ARG A 832 7.36 -18.58 -39.60
CA ARG A 832 7.02 -18.44 -38.17
C ARG A 832 7.71 -17.23 -37.53
N SER A 833 7.10 -16.70 -36.48
CA SER A 833 7.72 -15.67 -35.65
C SER A 833 8.94 -16.24 -34.93
N ILE A 834 9.98 -15.42 -34.79
CA ILE A 834 11.14 -15.74 -33.94
C ILE A 834 10.80 -15.65 -32.45
N HIS A 835 9.68 -15.00 -32.12
CA HIS A 835 9.11 -14.90 -30.79
C HIS A 835 8.09 -16.02 -30.59
N HIS A 836 8.21 -16.76 -29.49
CA HIS A 836 7.31 -17.83 -29.04
C HIS A 836 7.75 -18.31 -27.67
N GLY A 837 6.81 -18.37 -26.72
CA GLY A 837 6.97 -18.95 -25.39
C GLY A 837 7.94 -18.24 -24.45
N GLU A 838 8.61 -17.20 -24.94
CA GLU A 838 9.71 -16.55 -24.27
C GLU A 838 9.28 -15.75 -23.05
N VAL A 839 8.00 -15.38 -22.90
CA VAL A 839 7.51 -14.66 -21.69
C VAL A 839 6.76 -15.58 -20.73
N ILE A 840 6.64 -16.88 -20.99
CA ILE A 840 5.86 -17.79 -20.15
C ILE A 840 6.33 -17.75 -18.68
N SER A 841 7.65 -17.81 -18.46
CA SER A 841 8.25 -17.71 -17.12
C SER A 841 7.93 -16.37 -16.46
N LEU A 842 8.07 -15.26 -17.20
CA LEU A 842 7.75 -13.92 -16.72
C LEU A 842 6.29 -13.82 -16.27
N LEU A 843 5.34 -14.31 -17.08
CA LEU A 843 3.91 -14.31 -16.74
C LEU A 843 3.63 -15.11 -15.46
N GLN A 844 4.19 -16.31 -15.36
CA GLN A 844 3.98 -17.20 -14.21
C GLN A 844 4.53 -16.61 -12.91
N ASN A 845 5.69 -15.96 -12.98
CA ASN A 845 6.36 -15.41 -11.79
C ASN A 845 5.78 -14.06 -11.38
N THR A 846 5.19 -13.30 -12.31
CA THR A 846 4.69 -11.94 -12.04
C THR A 846 3.17 -11.86 -11.91
N LYS A 847 2.41 -12.96 -12.09
CA LYS A 847 0.93 -12.99 -12.01
C LYS A 847 0.30 -12.39 -10.74
N GLN A 848 1.04 -12.34 -9.63
CA GLN A 848 0.59 -11.69 -8.38
C GLN A 848 1.06 -10.25 -8.25
N SER A 849 2.18 -9.88 -8.89
CA SER A 849 2.75 -8.54 -8.81
C SER A 849 2.27 -7.61 -9.92
N ILE A 850 1.74 -8.16 -11.02
CA ILE A 850 1.13 -7.44 -12.12
C ILE A 850 -0.40 -7.52 -12.00
N ASP A 851 -1.04 -6.37 -12.15
CA ASP A 851 -2.49 -6.22 -12.00
C ASP A 851 -3.23 -6.80 -13.22
N PHE A 852 -2.71 -6.53 -14.42
CA PHE A 852 -3.24 -7.06 -15.68
C PHE A 852 -2.17 -7.10 -16.79
N PHE A 853 -2.39 -7.96 -17.77
CA PHE A 853 -1.47 -8.28 -18.87
C PHE A 853 -2.09 -7.92 -20.21
N ASN A 854 -1.45 -7.04 -20.95
CA ASN A 854 -1.91 -6.56 -22.24
C ASN A 854 -1.27 -7.39 -23.37
N VAL A 855 -2.10 -8.05 -24.18
CA VAL A 855 -1.63 -8.86 -25.31
C VAL A 855 -1.72 -8.02 -26.58
N MET A 856 -0.58 -7.72 -27.21
CA MET A 856 -0.50 -6.96 -28.47
C MET A 856 -1.03 -7.77 -29.67
N ALA A 857 -2.33 -8.05 -29.68
CA ALA A 857 -3.07 -8.88 -30.63
C ALA A 857 -3.32 -8.18 -31.99
N TYR A 858 -2.29 -7.48 -32.49
CA TYR A 858 -2.21 -6.83 -33.79
C TYR A 858 -0.78 -7.01 -34.34
N ASP A 859 -0.51 -6.52 -35.54
CA ASP A 859 0.76 -6.74 -36.24
C ASP A 859 1.06 -8.24 -36.48
N ALA A 860 0.02 -9.02 -36.79
CA ALA A 860 0.10 -10.48 -36.92
C ALA A 860 -0.53 -11.03 -38.22
N GLY A 861 -1.16 -10.18 -39.04
CA GLY A 861 -1.84 -10.60 -40.27
C GLY A 861 -3.28 -11.09 -40.08
N GLU A 862 -3.98 -11.32 -41.20
CA GLU A 862 -5.41 -11.66 -41.23
C GLU A 862 -5.72 -13.09 -40.71
N ASN A 863 -4.76 -14.02 -40.75
CA ASN A 863 -4.95 -15.38 -40.25
C ASN A 863 -4.60 -15.53 -38.76
N PHE A 864 -4.27 -14.44 -38.08
CA PHE A 864 -3.87 -14.47 -36.68
C PHE A 864 -5.00 -14.97 -35.78
N ARG A 865 -4.69 -15.97 -34.96
CA ARG A 865 -5.63 -16.59 -34.02
C ARG A 865 -5.52 -15.92 -32.66
N TYR A 866 -6.13 -14.73 -32.55
CA TYR A 866 -6.12 -13.95 -31.31
C TYR A 866 -6.79 -14.69 -30.15
N ASP A 867 -7.77 -15.55 -30.43
CA ASP A 867 -8.40 -16.43 -29.46
C ASP A 867 -7.40 -17.40 -28.82
N VAL A 868 -6.51 -17.98 -29.63
CA VAL A 868 -5.43 -18.86 -29.16
C VAL A 868 -4.40 -18.08 -28.35
N ALA A 869 -3.99 -16.90 -28.81
CA ALA A 869 -3.07 -16.04 -28.05
C ALA A 869 -3.63 -15.72 -26.65
N MET A 870 -4.87 -15.25 -26.58
CA MET A 870 -5.54 -14.92 -25.32
C MET A 870 -5.67 -16.14 -24.40
N ALA A 871 -6.01 -17.31 -24.96
CA ALA A 871 -6.08 -18.57 -24.20
C ALA A 871 -4.71 -18.99 -23.64
N ASN A 872 -3.63 -18.85 -24.42
CA ASN A 872 -2.28 -19.15 -23.96
C ASN A 872 -1.85 -18.24 -22.81
N TYR A 873 -2.09 -16.93 -22.90
CA TYR A 873 -1.84 -16.00 -21.79
C TYR A 873 -2.63 -16.36 -20.54
N ALA A 874 -3.95 -16.58 -20.67
CA ALA A 874 -4.80 -16.94 -19.54
C ALA A 874 -4.37 -18.26 -18.88
N LYS A 875 -3.93 -19.24 -19.67
CA LYS A 875 -3.39 -20.51 -19.17
C LYS A 875 -2.17 -20.32 -18.27
N HIS A 876 -1.24 -19.44 -18.64
CA HIS A 876 0.00 -19.23 -17.89
C HIS A 876 -0.16 -18.28 -16.70
N VAL A 877 -1.04 -17.30 -16.80
CA VAL A 877 -1.39 -16.40 -15.68
C VAL A 877 -2.33 -17.11 -14.68
N GLY A 878 -3.23 -17.96 -15.15
CA GLY A 878 -4.22 -18.68 -14.34
C GLY A 878 -5.52 -17.91 -14.10
N ASP A 879 -5.66 -16.70 -14.64
CA ASP A 879 -6.84 -15.86 -14.52
C ASP A 879 -7.11 -15.12 -15.85
N PRO A 880 -8.18 -15.48 -16.60
CA PRO A 880 -8.51 -14.81 -17.85
C PRO A 880 -8.92 -13.35 -17.65
N SER A 881 -9.46 -12.98 -16.48
CA SER A 881 -9.90 -11.60 -16.21
C SER A 881 -8.74 -10.61 -16.05
N LYS A 882 -7.50 -11.11 -15.99
CA LYS A 882 -6.28 -10.29 -16.05
C LYS A 882 -5.74 -10.11 -17.46
N ILE A 883 -6.27 -10.79 -18.48
CA ILE A 883 -5.73 -10.74 -19.84
C ILE A 883 -6.54 -9.77 -20.69
N ILE A 884 -5.87 -8.75 -21.23
CA ILE A 884 -6.47 -7.64 -21.96
C ILE A 884 -6.18 -7.79 -23.45
N LEU A 885 -7.23 -7.76 -24.27
CA LEU A 885 -7.12 -7.93 -25.72
C LEU A 885 -6.65 -6.65 -26.40
N GLY A 886 -5.53 -6.69 -27.10
CA GLY A 886 -5.05 -5.58 -27.93
C GLY A 886 -5.81 -5.43 -29.24
N ALA A 887 -6.14 -4.19 -29.57
CA ALA A 887 -6.69 -3.77 -30.85
C ALA A 887 -5.92 -2.56 -31.38
N THR A 888 -5.90 -2.37 -32.69
CA THR A 888 -5.33 -1.16 -33.29
C THR A 888 -6.25 -0.53 -34.31
N ILE A 889 -6.27 0.80 -34.33
CA ILE A 889 -6.92 1.61 -35.38
C ILE A 889 -5.93 2.03 -36.48
N ASN A 890 -4.65 1.64 -36.33
CA ASN A 890 -3.60 1.96 -37.27
C ASN A 890 -3.47 0.89 -38.36
N SER A 891 -2.81 1.29 -39.43
CA SER A 891 -2.17 0.37 -40.35
C SER A 891 -1.18 -0.47 -39.56
N GLN A 892 -1.29 -1.78 -39.71
CA GLN A 892 -0.50 -2.78 -39.02
C GLN A 892 0.23 -3.66 -40.04
N TRP A 893 1.31 -4.29 -39.62
CA TRP A 893 2.04 -5.27 -40.40
C TRP A 893 1.25 -6.58 -40.53
N GLY A 894 1.45 -7.27 -41.66
CA GLY A 894 0.96 -8.61 -41.89
C GLY A 894 1.81 -9.34 -42.94
N PRO A 895 1.75 -10.68 -42.98
CA PRO A 895 2.53 -11.51 -43.91
C PRO A 895 2.27 -11.19 -45.40
N ASN A 896 1.05 -10.77 -45.72
CA ASN A 896 0.62 -10.41 -47.07
C ASN A 896 0.79 -8.90 -47.37
N GLY A 897 1.40 -8.14 -46.46
CA GLY A 897 1.52 -6.70 -46.53
C GLY A 897 0.77 -5.99 -45.40
N ARG A 898 0.91 -4.66 -45.38
CA ARG A 898 0.23 -3.84 -44.38
C ARG A 898 -1.26 -3.74 -44.68
N PHE A 899 -2.08 -3.79 -43.64
CA PHE A 899 -3.53 -3.62 -43.71
C PHE A 899 -4.02 -2.80 -42.52
N VAL A 900 -5.30 -2.45 -42.53
CA VAL A 900 -5.95 -1.71 -41.44
C VAL A 900 -7.12 -2.56 -40.98
N GLU A 901 -7.23 -2.77 -39.66
CA GLU A 901 -8.34 -3.53 -39.12
C GLU A 901 -9.64 -2.74 -39.23
N THR A 902 -10.71 -3.40 -39.62
CA THR A 902 -12.00 -2.74 -39.81
C THR A 902 -12.62 -2.37 -38.46
N ARG A 903 -13.33 -1.23 -38.44
CA ARG A 903 -14.11 -0.79 -37.27
C ARG A 903 -15.07 -1.84 -36.75
N GLU A 904 -15.77 -2.53 -37.65
CA GLU A 904 -16.67 -3.60 -37.30
C GLU A 904 -15.95 -4.78 -36.64
N ASN A 905 -14.77 -5.16 -37.11
CA ASN A 905 -14.04 -6.29 -36.53
C ASN A 905 -13.45 -5.95 -35.16
N ASN A 906 -12.89 -4.75 -34.97
CA ASN A 906 -12.42 -4.32 -33.65
C ASN A 906 -13.57 -4.31 -32.62
N ILE A 907 -14.76 -3.83 -32.99
CA ILE A 907 -15.95 -3.90 -32.12
C ILE A 907 -16.35 -5.35 -31.82
N LYS A 908 -16.34 -6.23 -32.82
CA LYS A 908 -16.64 -7.66 -32.62
C LYS A 908 -15.63 -8.30 -31.67
N ARG A 909 -14.34 -7.98 -31.80
CA ARG A 909 -13.26 -8.47 -30.94
C ARG A 909 -13.38 -7.97 -29.50
N ALA A 910 -13.71 -6.68 -29.32
CA ALA A 910 -13.98 -6.11 -28.00
C ALA A 910 -15.17 -6.83 -27.31
N ARG A 911 -16.25 -7.12 -28.04
CA ARG A 911 -17.36 -7.92 -27.50
C ARG A 911 -16.97 -9.37 -27.22
N TRP A 912 -16.20 -9.97 -28.11
CA TRP A 912 -15.77 -11.37 -27.99
C TRP A 912 -14.96 -11.60 -26.71
N GLN A 913 -14.05 -10.68 -26.34
CA GLN A 913 -13.21 -10.89 -25.16
C GLN A 913 -14.07 -10.97 -23.88
N LYS A 914 -15.05 -10.08 -23.73
CA LYS A 914 -15.95 -10.06 -22.58
C LYS A 914 -16.83 -11.30 -22.51
N GLN A 915 -17.37 -11.74 -23.66
CA GLN A 915 -18.17 -12.97 -23.75
C GLN A 915 -17.39 -14.22 -23.33
N ASN A 916 -16.06 -14.19 -23.41
CA ASN A 916 -15.17 -15.28 -23.02
C ASN A 916 -14.50 -15.04 -21.64
N GLY A 917 -14.93 -14.03 -20.88
CA GLY A 917 -14.45 -13.77 -19.52
C GLY A 917 -13.04 -13.19 -19.43
N TYR A 918 -12.56 -12.57 -20.51
CA TYR A 918 -11.30 -11.83 -20.51
C TYR A 918 -11.47 -10.44 -19.88
N GLY A 919 -10.34 -9.83 -19.51
CA GLY A 919 -10.28 -8.67 -18.63
C GLY A 919 -10.57 -7.31 -19.26
N GLY A 920 -11.01 -7.26 -20.52
CA GLY A 920 -11.18 -6.03 -21.28
C GLY A 920 -10.38 -5.98 -22.58
N PHE A 921 -10.26 -4.78 -23.13
CA PHE A 921 -9.46 -4.49 -24.32
C PHE A 921 -8.63 -3.21 -24.14
N PHE A 922 -7.55 -3.12 -24.92
CA PHE A 922 -6.81 -1.87 -25.10
C PHE A 922 -6.68 -1.49 -26.56
N THR A 923 -6.63 -0.20 -26.85
CA THR A 923 -6.45 0.32 -28.22
C THR A 923 -5.13 1.04 -28.41
N TRP A 924 -4.37 0.63 -29.44
CA TRP A 924 -3.33 1.42 -30.07
C TRP A 924 -3.95 2.18 -31.27
N THR A 925 -4.32 3.45 -31.16
CA THR A 925 -4.01 4.42 -30.09
C THR A 925 -4.96 5.62 -30.21
N LEU A 926 -5.04 6.47 -29.18
CA LEU A 926 -5.56 7.83 -29.28
C LEU A 926 -4.42 8.84 -29.50
N GLY A 927 -4.73 9.92 -30.22
CA GLY A 927 -3.84 11.02 -30.55
C GLY A 927 -3.30 10.91 -31.97
N SER A 928 -2.76 9.75 -32.35
CA SER A 928 -2.16 9.56 -33.68
C SER A 928 -2.75 8.36 -34.40
N ASN A 929 -2.96 8.49 -35.70
CA ASN A 929 -3.34 7.34 -36.52
C ASN A 929 -2.88 7.47 -37.98
N THR A 930 -2.70 6.33 -38.66
CA THR A 930 -2.34 6.28 -40.08
C THR A 930 -3.50 6.56 -41.03
N GLU A 931 -4.73 6.49 -40.54
CA GLU A 931 -5.95 6.63 -41.34
C GLU A 931 -6.46 8.08 -41.42
N SER A 932 -5.69 9.04 -40.88
CA SER A 932 -6.04 10.46 -40.82
C SER A 932 -7.37 10.76 -40.11
N LEU A 933 -7.80 9.91 -39.19
CA LEU A 933 -8.97 10.15 -38.33
C LEU A 933 -8.70 11.35 -37.42
N SER A 934 -9.65 12.27 -37.35
CA SER A 934 -9.65 13.36 -36.38
C SER A 934 -9.72 12.83 -34.95
N MET A 935 -9.35 13.65 -33.95
CA MET A 935 -9.44 13.25 -32.54
C MET A 935 -10.87 12.84 -32.15
N ALA A 936 -11.87 13.58 -32.65
CA ALA A 936 -13.28 13.26 -32.43
C ALA A 936 -13.65 11.87 -33.00
N GLU A 937 -13.21 11.55 -34.22
CA GLU A 937 -13.47 10.24 -34.83
C GLU A 937 -12.76 9.10 -34.10
N GLN A 938 -11.55 9.33 -33.58
CA GLN A 938 -10.81 8.35 -32.76
C GLN A 938 -11.55 8.11 -31.44
N VAL A 939 -11.97 9.15 -30.74
CA VAL A 939 -12.73 9.07 -29.47
C VAL A 939 -14.07 8.39 -29.69
N ASP A 940 -14.81 8.75 -30.74
CA ASP A 940 -16.09 8.12 -31.07
C ASP A 940 -15.93 6.64 -31.43
N TYR A 941 -14.82 6.26 -32.06
CA TYR A 941 -14.50 4.85 -32.32
C TYR A 941 -14.22 4.12 -31.01
N PHE A 942 -13.33 4.64 -30.18
CA PHE A 942 -13.01 4.04 -28.88
C PHE A 942 -14.28 3.89 -28.00
N ASN A 943 -15.08 4.95 -27.87
CA ASN A 943 -16.34 4.91 -27.13
C ASN A 943 -17.32 3.88 -27.71
N GLN A 944 -17.42 3.75 -29.03
CA GLN A 944 -18.28 2.74 -29.62
C GLN A 944 -17.81 1.30 -29.31
N MET A 945 -16.51 1.06 -29.24
CA MET A 945 -15.99 -0.24 -28.78
C MET A 945 -16.41 -0.53 -27.34
N ILE A 946 -16.43 0.49 -26.47
CA ILE A 946 -16.89 0.37 -25.07
C ILE A 946 -18.40 0.11 -25.02
N GLU A 947 -19.21 0.95 -25.67
CA GLU A 947 -20.67 0.87 -25.64
C GLU A 947 -21.21 -0.43 -26.22
N GLN A 948 -20.59 -0.96 -27.28
CA GLN A 948 -21.02 -2.20 -27.93
C GLN A 948 -20.37 -3.46 -27.36
N ASN A 949 -19.50 -3.28 -26.35
CA ASN A 949 -19.00 -4.33 -25.46
C ASN A 949 -19.95 -4.53 -24.26
N GLN A 950 -20.93 -3.64 -24.03
CA GLN A 950 -22.06 -3.89 -23.11
C GLN A 950 -23.07 -4.85 -23.75
#